data_AF-A0A5Y8XLD8-F1
#
_entry.id   AF-A0A5Y8XLD8-F1
#
_cell.length_a   1.000
_cell.length_b   1.000
_cell.length_c   1.000
_cell.angle_alpha   90.00
_cell.angle_beta   90.00
_cell.angle_gamma   90.00
#
_symmetry.space_group_name_H-M   'P 1'
#
loop_
_entity.id
_entity.type
_entity.pdbx_description
1 polymer ?
#
loop_
_entity_poly.entity_id
_entity_poly.type
_entity_poly.pdbx_seq_one_letter_code
_entity_poly.pdbx_strand_id
1 'polypeptide(L)'
;MLIGSEGTLGFVSEVKLAVLDDLEFKACALLFFDNINNAANTIKEFAKVDFVSSAEIMDYASLKAASTYDELRDILADIKEGNTCVLIQSEHSNELKLDENINKIKEISKLAYKSYFSKNKAEYDLWWKIRKALLPIAASLRKAGSTVITEDVCFNIEDLADGIKSIQELFYKYGFGDNGIIFGHALAGNIHFIITPDLNNKLEFDNFSNLVKEMSNIVASYGGSIKAEHGTGRMVAPFVEVEWGKQAYLINKKIKSIFDKENLFNPDVIISDDKDIYKKNIKQASLIDEKLNTCMECGFCERFCPSNEYTITPRQRIAILREIKRLESLNDDESKAKLKDIKKYYNHLVDSSCAACGVCSFSCPLGINFADFSLKYRKNNIGFMSKILGNLAYKNHEKTLKIAKFSLSIANKFDNLSLDNKLEKASNFLSVIPRTRAYLPKVNDYELKSRKRAYNVVYFTSCLNKSFKPNEKMYDKRSLQEVFESLCEKANIGIIYAPNDLCCGKAYENFQDIQDKNIQKINDFLSNIDSPIVLDHSACSAKLISDHSKYEIYDLSEYLLKFIAPKLRIDKINEDVGLYIMCAARKLGLNENIIKLAKLCTNGKVLIDNDTYCCGFAGYKGFFNPKLNINATKGFKKFYAKTNIKRGFSTSSTCEIGLSDATGISWQHIAYLLDECSEAI
;
A
#
# COMPACT_ATOMS: atom_id res chain seq x y z
N MET A 1 4.35 -34.47 -0.98
CA MET A 1 5.46 -34.25 -1.95
C MET A 1 5.47 -32.83 -2.51
N LEU A 2 4.36 -32.25 -2.98
CA LEU A 2 4.35 -30.87 -3.54
C LEU A 2 4.41 -29.75 -2.48
N ILE A 3 3.89 -29.99 -1.27
CA ILE A 3 3.99 -29.03 -0.17
C ILE A 3 5.47 -28.90 0.23
N GLY A 4 6.00 -27.68 0.23
CA GLY A 4 7.41 -27.40 0.52
C GLY A 4 8.36 -27.67 -0.66
N SER A 5 7.88 -28.04 -1.84
CA SER A 5 8.77 -28.37 -2.97
C SER A 5 9.32 -27.16 -3.72
N GLU A 6 8.91 -25.93 -3.36
CA GLU A 6 9.40 -24.66 -3.94
C GLU A 6 9.39 -24.63 -5.48
N GLY A 7 8.35 -25.22 -6.09
CA GLY A 7 8.22 -25.29 -7.54
C GLY A 7 9.21 -26.23 -8.25
N THR A 8 9.97 -27.06 -7.52
CA THR A 8 10.96 -27.98 -8.10
C THR A 8 10.36 -29.28 -8.62
N LEU A 9 9.14 -29.63 -8.19
CA LEU A 9 8.45 -30.86 -8.58
C LEU A 9 7.20 -30.62 -9.45
N GLY A 10 6.80 -29.36 -9.63
CA GLY A 10 5.64 -28.99 -10.43
C GLY A 10 5.03 -27.64 -10.04
N PHE A 11 3.97 -27.26 -10.74
CA PHE A 11 3.19 -26.05 -10.51
C PHE A 11 1.90 -26.38 -9.76
N VAL A 12 1.62 -25.67 -8.66
CA VAL A 12 0.37 -25.79 -7.90
C VAL A 12 -0.62 -24.76 -8.43
N SER A 13 -1.71 -25.21 -9.07
CA SER A 13 -2.74 -24.33 -9.65
C SER A 13 -3.91 -24.03 -8.70
N GLU A 14 -4.19 -24.92 -7.75
CA GLU A 14 -5.30 -24.82 -6.81
C GLU A 14 -4.94 -25.48 -5.48
N VAL A 15 -5.45 -24.94 -4.37
CA VAL A 15 -5.28 -25.49 -3.02
C VAL A 15 -6.62 -25.53 -2.29
N LYS A 16 -6.85 -26.61 -1.53
CA LYS A 16 -7.96 -26.72 -0.58
C LYS A 16 -7.39 -26.65 0.83
N LEU A 17 -7.80 -25.66 1.61
CA LEU A 17 -7.33 -25.44 2.97
C LEU A 17 -8.43 -25.77 3.99
N ALA A 18 -8.03 -26.29 5.14
CA ALA A 18 -8.90 -26.37 6.31
C ALA A 18 -9.01 -24.98 6.96
N VAL A 19 -10.22 -24.58 7.35
CA VAL A 19 -10.48 -23.33 8.06
C VAL A 19 -10.72 -23.69 9.52
N LEU A 20 -10.06 -22.99 10.44
CA LEU A 20 -10.20 -23.16 11.88
C LEU A 20 -11.05 -22.03 12.46
N ASP A 21 -11.66 -22.29 13.61
CA ASP A 21 -12.45 -21.28 14.33
C ASP A 21 -11.54 -20.18 14.91
N ASP A 22 -11.96 -18.92 14.76
CA ASP A 22 -11.31 -17.78 15.43
C ASP A 22 -11.88 -17.66 16.85
N LEU A 23 -11.09 -18.05 17.85
CA LEU A 23 -11.55 -18.08 19.25
C LEU A 23 -11.89 -16.66 19.77
N GLU A 24 -13.04 -16.55 20.45
CA GLU A 24 -13.63 -15.25 20.83
C GLU A 24 -12.77 -14.46 21.82
N PHE A 25 -12.30 -15.11 22.90
CA PHE A 25 -11.58 -14.44 23.96
C PHE A 25 -10.07 -14.62 23.77
N LYS A 26 -9.35 -13.50 23.74
CA LYS A 26 -7.90 -13.45 23.62
C LYS A 26 -7.29 -12.56 24.71
N ALA A 27 -6.14 -12.95 25.21
CA ALA A 27 -5.32 -12.14 26.09
C ALA A 27 -3.86 -12.24 25.68
N CYS A 28 -3.13 -11.14 25.81
CA CYS A 28 -1.70 -11.14 25.60
C CYS A 28 -0.95 -10.76 26.88
N ALA A 29 0.32 -11.16 26.92
CA ALA A 29 1.29 -10.70 27.91
C ALA A 29 2.56 -10.21 27.22
N LEU A 30 3.15 -9.13 27.74
CA LEU A 30 4.44 -8.61 27.29
C LEU A 30 5.42 -8.74 28.45
N LEU A 31 6.39 -9.66 28.32
CA LEU A 31 7.31 -10.05 29.38
C LEU A 31 8.71 -9.53 29.05
N PHE A 32 9.37 -8.85 29.98
CA PHE A 32 10.73 -8.33 29.80
C PHE A 32 11.73 -9.04 30.72
N PHE A 33 12.87 -9.42 30.16
CA PHE A 33 13.91 -10.20 30.80
C PHE A 33 15.26 -9.48 30.70
N ASP A 34 16.13 -9.64 31.69
CA ASP A 34 17.46 -9.02 31.70
C ASP A 34 18.37 -9.54 30.58
N ASN A 35 18.10 -10.76 30.10
CA ASN A 35 18.88 -11.39 29.04
C ASN A 35 18.07 -12.45 28.29
N ILE A 36 18.59 -12.84 27.13
CA ILE A 36 17.94 -13.80 26.24
C ILE A 36 17.84 -15.21 26.81
N ASN A 37 18.75 -15.60 27.71
CA ASN A 37 18.72 -16.93 28.35
C ASN A 37 17.53 -17.05 29.29
N ASN A 38 17.24 -16.02 30.09
CA ASN A 38 16.06 -16.00 30.96
C ASN A 38 14.76 -16.05 30.13
N ALA A 39 14.70 -15.33 29.02
CA ALA A 39 13.58 -15.38 28.09
C ALA A 39 13.40 -16.79 27.49
N ALA A 40 14.47 -17.36 26.94
CA ALA A 40 14.46 -18.70 26.34
C ALA A 40 14.08 -19.79 27.35
N ASN A 41 14.62 -19.75 28.57
CA ASN A 41 14.23 -20.69 29.63
C ASN A 41 12.76 -20.58 30.01
N THR A 42 12.21 -19.37 30.01
CA THR A 42 10.77 -19.17 30.26
C THR A 42 9.93 -19.73 29.11
N ILE A 43 10.39 -19.57 27.86
CA ILE A 43 9.76 -20.18 26.67
C ILE A 43 9.75 -21.70 26.75
N LYS A 44 10.81 -22.34 27.27
CA LYS A 44 10.83 -23.79 27.50
C LYS A 44 9.70 -24.25 28.43
N GLU A 45 9.42 -23.49 29.49
CA GLU A 45 8.29 -23.80 30.38
C GLU A 45 6.94 -23.59 29.68
N PHE A 46 6.81 -22.56 28.84
CA PHE A 46 5.61 -22.36 28.03
C PHE A 46 5.40 -23.44 26.96
N ALA A 47 6.47 -24.02 26.41
CA ALA A 47 6.36 -25.12 25.45
C ALA A 47 5.82 -26.42 26.08
N LYS A 48 5.79 -26.54 27.41
CA LYS A 48 5.25 -27.70 28.13
C LYS A 48 3.74 -27.62 28.39
N VAL A 49 3.09 -26.52 28.00
CA VAL A 49 1.67 -26.27 28.25
C VAL A 49 0.90 -25.99 26.97
N ASP A 50 -0.40 -26.24 26.98
CA ASP A 50 -1.30 -26.12 25.81
C ASP A 50 -2.11 -24.82 25.79
N PHE A 51 -2.14 -24.08 26.90
CA PHE A 51 -2.91 -22.84 27.04
C PHE A 51 -2.21 -21.59 26.48
N VAL A 52 -1.05 -21.73 25.86
CA VAL A 52 -0.34 -20.64 25.17
C VAL A 52 -0.40 -20.89 23.67
N SER A 53 -1.04 -19.97 22.93
CA SER A 53 -1.19 -20.10 21.48
C SER A 53 0.00 -19.56 20.70
N SER A 54 0.72 -18.58 21.25
CA SER A 54 1.96 -18.05 20.66
C SER A 54 2.89 -17.47 21.72
N ALA A 55 4.20 -17.60 21.52
CA ALA A 55 5.21 -16.80 22.22
C ALA A 55 6.27 -16.31 21.22
N GLU A 56 6.42 -15.00 21.14
CA GLU A 56 7.28 -14.30 20.19
C GLU A 56 8.45 -13.65 20.94
N ILE A 57 9.67 -14.10 20.69
CA ILE A 57 10.87 -13.50 21.29
C ILE A 57 11.35 -12.30 20.47
N MET A 58 11.87 -11.27 21.14
CA MET A 58 12.44 -10.07 20.54
C MET A 58 13.68 -9.67 21.35
N ASP A 59 14.84 -9.65 20.71
CA ASP A 59 16.11 -9.26 21.33
C ASP A 59 16.21 -7.74 21.59
N TYR A 60 17.32 -7.31 22.19
CA TYR A 60 17.56 -5.89 22.48
C TYR A 60 17.53 -5.02 21.22
N ALA A 61 18.12 -5.48 20.12
CA ALA A 61 18.13 -4.73 18.87
C ALA A 61 16.71 -4.55 18.31
N SER A 62 15.85 -5.57 18.42
CA SER A 62 14.42 -5.50 18.11
C SER A 62 13.71 -4.43 18.95
N LEU A 63 13.96 -4.40 20.27
CA LEU A 63 13.35 -3.43 21.18
C LEU A 63 13.84 -2.01 20.93
N LYS A 64 15.14 -1.83 20.67
CA LYS A 64 15.74 -0.54 20.30
C LYS A 64 15.19 -0.04 18.96
N ALA A 65 14.94 -0.92 18.01
CA ALA A 65 14.27 -0.58 16.77
C ALA A 65 12.81 -0.15 17.03
N ALA A 66 12.08 -0.91 17.83
CA ALA A 66 10.68 -0.64 18.19
C ALA A 66 10.48 0.67 18.96
N SER A 67 11.48 1.17 19.70
CA SER A 67 11.38 2.43 20.45
C SER A 67 11.27 3.69 19.57
N THR A 68 11.42 3.54 18.26
CA THR A 68 11.13 4.62 17.29
C THR A 68 9.63 4.93 17.13
N TYR A 69 8.74 4.06 17.64
CA TYR A 69 7.30 4.31 17.68
C TYR A 69 6.93 5.09 18.94
N ASP A 70 6.27 6.24 18.75
CA ASP A 70 5.82 7.10 19.83
C ASP A 70 4.88 6.36 20.79
N GLU A 71 4.03 5.44 20.28
CA GLU A 71 3.06 4.69 21.09
C GLU A 71 3.71 3.74 22.11
N LEU A 72 5.00 3.43 21.97
CA LEU A 72 5.75 2.53 22.85
C LEU A 72 6.76 3.19 23.75
N ARG A 73 6.95 4.49 23.58
CA ARG A 73 8.02 5.21 24.26
C ARG A 73 8.02 4.97 25.77
N ASP A 74 6.83 4.90 26.37
CA ASP A 74 6.67 4.67 27.81
C ASP A 74 6.93 3.20 28.22
N ILE A 75 6.54 2.24 27.37
CA ILE A 75 6.74 0.81 27.65
C ILE A 75 8.24 0.45 27.55
N LEU A 76 8.94 1.07 26.59
CA LEU A 76 10.33 0.80 26.24
C LEU A 76 11.34 1.84 26.76
N ALA A 77 10.93 2.82 27.56
CA ALA A 77 11.80 3.92 28.01
C ALA A 77 13.09 3.46 28.69
N ASP A 78 13.03 2.37 29.46
CA ASP A 78 14.11 1.90 30.33
C ASP A 78 14.84 0.66 29.79
N ILE A 79 14.73 0.35 28.49
CA ILE A 79 15.44 -0.81 27.92
C ILE A 79 16.95 -0.61 27.94
N LYS A 80 17.68 -1.65 28.31
CA LYS A 80 19.15 -1.69 28.36
C LYS A 80 19.67 -2.79 27.44
N GLU A 81 20.93 -2.67 27.05
CA GLU A 81 21.62 -3.70 26.29
C GLU A 81 21.55 -5.05 27.01
N GLY A 82 21.24 -6.11 26.24
CA GLY A 82 20.96 -7.44 26.77
C GLY A 82 19.47 -7.72 27.01
N ASN A 83 18.64 -6.70 27.29
CA ASN A 83 17.23 -6.90 27.58
C ASN A 83 16.52 -7.60 26.42
N THR A 84 15.66 -8.55 26.77
CA THR A 84 14.87 -9.34 25.81
C THR A 84 13.40 -9.27 26.18
N CYS A 85 12.52 -9.34 25.19
CA CYS A 85 11.09 -9.37 25.42
C CYS A 85 10.45 -10.62 24.82
N VAL A 86 9.42 -11.14 25.47
CA VAL A 86 8.54 -12.19 24.94
C VAL A 86 7.11 -11.67 24.92
N LEU A 87 6.51 -11.64 23.73
CA LEU A 87 5.08 -11.38 23.54
C LEU A 87 4.33 -12.71 23.51
N ILE A 88 3.40 -12.91 24.42
CA ILE A 88 2.61 -14.12 24.57
C ILE A 88 1.15 -13.86 24.23
N GLN A 89 0.49 -14.83 23.59
CA GLN A 89 -0.96 -14.87 23.44
C GLN A 89 -1.53 -16.17 24.03
N SER A 90 -2.69 -16.04 24.67
CA SER A 90 -3.57 -17.14 25.04
C SER A 90 -4.96 -16.83 24.51
N GLU A 91 -5.68 -17.87 24.12
CA GLU A 91 -7.02 -17.76 23.56
C GLU A 91 -7.90 -18.94 23.99
N HIS A 92 -9.19 -18.67 24.17
CA HIS A 92 -10.17 -19.69 24.55
C HIS A 92 -11.58 -19.28 24.10
N SER A 93 -12.46 -20.24 23.90
CA SER A 93 -13.89 -20.04 23.69
C SER A 93 -14.67 -19.66 24.97
N ASN A 94 -14.00 -19.54 26.11
CA ASN A 94 -14.61 -19.32 27.43
C ASN A 94 -13.73 -18.35 28.23
N GLU A 95 -14.31 -17.22 28.64
CA GLU A 95 -13.55 -16.16 29.31
C GLU A 95 -12.96 -16.59 30.66
N LEU A 96 -13.68 -17.40 31.46
CA LEU A 96 -13.17 -17.87 32.75
C LEU A 96 -11.94 -18.78 32.57
N LYS A 97 -11.95 -19.61 31.52
CA LYS A 97 -10.78 -20.43 31.17
C LYS A 97 -9.61 -19.60 30.67
N LEU A 98 -9.87 -18.52 29.92
CA LEU A 98 -8.83 -17.57 29.57
C LEU A 98 -8.23 -16.91 30.83
N ASP A 99 -9.05 -16.51 31.80
CA ASP A 99 -8.57 -15.92 33.05
C ASP A 99 -7.74 -16.91 33.90
N GLU A 100 -8.13 -18.19 33.94
CA GLU A 100 -7.33 -19.27 34.54
C GLU A 100 -5.96 -19.39 33.83
N ASN A 101 -5.95 -19.37 32.49
CA ASN A 101 -4.73 -19.46 31.69
C ASN A 101 -3.79 -18.28 31.95
N ILE A 102 -4.32 -17.06 32.03
CA ILE A 102 -3.54 -15.84 32.35
C ILE A 102 -2.87 -15.98 33.72
N ASN A 103 -3.55 -16.51 34.73
CA ASN A 103 -2.96 -16.71 36.05
C ASN A 103 -1.79 -17.71 36.02
N LYS A 104 -1.93 -18.81 35.28
CA LYS A 104 -0.82 -19.76 35.06
C LYS A 104 0.35 -19.13 34.31
N ILE A 105 0.07 -18.28 33.31
CA ILE A 105 1.13 -17.54 32.59
C ILE A 105 1.90 -16.63 33.55
N LYS A 106 1.23 -15.94 34.47
CA LYS A 106 1.89 -15.13 35.51
C LYS A 106 2.82 -15.97 36.39
N GLU A 107 2.41 -17.19 36.76
CA GLU A 107 3.22 -18.08 37.58
C GLU A 107 4.50 -18.57 36.89
N ILE A 108 4.44 -18.80 35.57
CA ILE A 108 5.59 -19.21 34.76
C ILE A 108 6.54 -18.02 34.50
N SER A 109 6.00 -16.81 34.41
CA SER A 109 6.75 -15.59 34.02
C SER A 109 7.65 -15.00 35.12
N LYS A 110 7.99 -15.75 36.18
CA LYS A 110 8.72 -15.24 37.36
C LYS A 110 10.12 -14.69 37.09
N LEU A 111 10.75 -15.11 35.99
CA LEU A 111 12.06 -14.60 35.58
C LEU A 111 11.98 -13.24 34.86
N ALA A 112 10.78 -12.76 34.52
CA ALA A 112 10.60 -11.44 33.93
C ALA A 112 10.70 -10.37 35.01
N TYR A 113 11.53 -9.35 34.79
CA TYR A 113 11.67 -8.21 35.72
C TYR A 113 10.51 -7.22 35.58
N LYS A 114 9.80 -7.25 34.44
CA LYS A 114 8.67 -6.37 34.12
C LYS A 114 7.69 -7.13 33.22
N SER A 115 6.39 -7.02 33.49
CA SER A 115 5.35 -7.72 32.74
C SER A 115 4.08 -6.89 32.59
N TYR A 116 3.49 -6.90 31.40
CA TYR A 116 2.15 -6.35 31.12
C TYR A 116 1.20 -7.46 30.70
N PHE A 117 -0.08 -7.33 31.04
CA PHE A 117 -1.13 -8.28 30.68
C PHE A 117 -2.37 -7.50 30.23
N SER A 118 -2.97 -7.88 29.10
CA SER A 118 -4.18 -7.21 28.61
C SER A 118 -5.13 -8.14 27.87
N LYS A 119 -6.42 -7.99 28.17
CA LYS A 119 -7.55 -8.51 27.37
C LYS A 119 -8.11 -7.45 26.41
N ASN A 120 -7.60 -6.22 26.46
CA ASN A 120 -8.06 -5.14 25.60
C ASN A 120 -7.47 -5.29 24.20
N LYS A 121 -8.35 -5.51 23.21
CA LYS A 121 -7.97 -5.67 21.81
C LYS A 121 -7.11 -4.55 21.26
N ALA A 122 -7.42 -3.29 21.58
CA ALA A 122 -6.63 -2.17 21.10
C ALA A 122 -5.20 -2.19 21.65
N GLU A 123 -5.03 -2.64 22.89
CA GLU A 123 -3.73 -2.71 23.56
C GLU A 123 -2.89 -3.88 23.05
N TYR A 124 -3.44 -5.10 22.97
CA TYR A 124 -2.67 -6.23 22.45
C TYR A 124 -2.44 -6.15 20.94
N ASP A 125 -3.35 -5.52 20.17
CA ASP A 125 -3.14 -5.27 18.74
C ASP A 125 -1.96 -4.33 18.53
N LEU A 126 -1.75 -3.37 19.44
CA LEU A 126 -0.57 -2.50 19.43
C LEU A 126 0.69 -3.35 19.60
N TRP A 127 0.76 -4.24 20.60
CA TRP A 127 1.91 -5.14 20.82
C TRP A 127 2.21 -6.02 19.59
N TRP A 128 1.17 -6.59 18.97
CA TRP A 128 1.31 -7.36 17.74
C TRP A 128 1.74 -6.54 16.54
N LYS A 129 1.26 -5.29 16.40
CA LYS A 129 1.67 -4.37 15.34
C LYS A 129 3.18 -4.15 15.37
N ILE A 130 3.78 -4.11 16.57
CA ILE A 130 5.21 -3.87 16.75
C ILE A 130 6.03 -5.09 16.37
N ARG A 131 5.64 -6.27 16.87
CA ARG A 131 6.25 -7.55 16.46
C ARG A 131 6.23 -7.72 14.94
N LYS A 132 5.16 -7.30 14.28
CA LYS A 132 5.02 -7.30 12.80
C LYS A 132 5.84 -6.19 12.12
N ALA A 133 6.14 -5.10 12.82
CA ALA A 133 6.90 -3.97 12.31
C ALA A 133 8.43 -4.15 12.40
N LEU A 134 8.96 -5.19 13.05
CA LEU A 134 10.41 -5.38 13.19
C LEU A 134 11.15 -5.40 11.86
N LEU A 135 10.64 -6.15 10.87
CA LEU A 135 11.22 -6.19 9.53
C LEU A 135 11.27 -4.81 8.85
N PRO A 136 10.15 -4.07 8.70
CA PRO A 136 10.22 -2.74 8.11
C PRO A 136 11.07 -1.77 8.92
N ILE A 137 11.10 -1.83 10.25
CA ILE A 137 11.97 -0.95 11.03
C ILE A 137 13.43 -1.25 10.73
N ALA A 138 13.84 -2.52 10.83
CA ALA A 138 15.19 -2.99 10.50
C ALA A 138 15.60 -2.54 9.09
N ALA A 139 14.69 -2.73 8.13
CA ALA A 139 14.88 -2.27 6.77
C ALA A 139 15.01 -0.75 6.68
N SER A 140 14.24 0.03 7.44
CA SER A 140 14.28 1.50 7.38
C SER A 140 15.56 2.10 7.97
N LEU A 141 16.14 1.46 8.99
CA LEU A 141 17.33 1.93 9.72
C LEU A 141 18.64 1.57 9.02
N ARG A 142 18.60 0.71 8.01
CA ARG A 142 19.80 0.22 7.32
C ARG A 142 20.55 1.33 6.58
N LYS A 143 21.85 1.15 6.40
CA LYS A 143 22.69 2.00 5.54
C LYS A 143 22.17 2.01 4.09
N ALA A 144 22.10 3.19 3.47
CA ALA A 144 21.73 3.29 2.06
C ALA A 144 22.71 2.47 1.19
N GLY A 145 22.18 1.68 0.25
CA GLY A 145 22.98 0.77 -0.58
C GLY A 145 23.18 -0.63 0.00
N SER A 146 22.79 -0.85 1.27
CA SER A 146 22.75 -2.18 1.86
C SER A 146 21.48 -2.97 1.50
N THR A 147 21.58 -4.29 1.61
CA THR A 147 20.52 -5.25 1.35
C THR A 147 19.97 -5.79 2.65
N VAL A 148 18.65 -5.91 2.76
CA VAL A 148 18.02 -6.59 3.90
C VAL A 148 18.08 -8.08 3.65
N ILE A 149 18.81 -8.80 4.50
CA ILE A 149 18.82 -10.26 4.52
C ILE A 149 17.97 -10.71 5.70
N THR A 150 16.97 -11.54 5.41
CA THR A 150 16.03 -12.12 6.38
C THR A 150 16.07 -13.62 6.23
N GLU A 151 16.63 -14.30 7.22
CA GLU A 151 16.71 -15.76 7.23
C GLU A 151 16.13 -16.27 8.54
N ASP A 152 15.83 -17.56 8.57
CA ASP A 152 15.28 -18.23 9.73
C ASP A 152 15.98 -19.56 10.00
N VAL A 153 15.99 -19.96 11.26
CA VAL A 153 16.57 -21.21 11.72
C VAL A 153 15.68 -21.79 12.82
N CYS A 154 15.70 -23.11 12.97
CA CYS A 154 14.94 -23.77 14.02
C CYS A 154 15.90 -24.54 14.93
N PHE A 155 15.76 -24.35 16.23
CA PHE A 155 16.44 -25.16 17.24
C PHE A 155 15.44 -26.04 17.98
N ASN A 156 15.91 -27.14 18.57
CA ASN A 156 15.12 -27.80 19.60
C ASN A 156 14.89 -26.81 20.74
N ILE A 157 13.73 -26.89 21.38
CA ILE A 157 13.37 -25.97 22.49
C ILE A 157 14.42 -26.04 23.60
N GLU A 158 15.02 -27.20 23.84
CA GLU A 158 16.08 -27.36 24.85
C GLU A 158 17.39 -26.64 24.49
N ASP A 159 17.69 -26.47 23.21
CA ASP A 159 18.91 -25.85 22.72
C ASP A 159 18.71 -24.36 22.36
N LEU A 160 17.49 -23.84 22.48
CA LEU A 160 17.11 -22.52 21.97
C LEU A 160 18.00 -21.39 22.50
N ALA A 161 18.34 -21.40 23.79
CA ALA A 161 19.17 -20.37 24.42
C ALA A 161 20.59 -20.36 23.83
N ASP A 162 21.24 -21.53 23.80
CA ASP A 162 22.61 -21.69 23.29
C ASP A 162 22.67 -21.47 21.77
N GLY A 163 21.63 -21.90 21.05
CA GLY A 163 21.44 -21.65 19.63
C GLY A 163 21.41 -20.15 19.32
N ILE A 164 20.54 -19.38 19.99
CA ILE A 164 20.46 -17.93 19.80
C ILE A 164 21.79 -17.25 20.13
N LYS A 165 22.43 -17.63 21.23
CA LYS A 165 23.73 -17.08 21.62
C LYS A 165 24.78 -17.34 20.53
N SER A 166 24.80 -18.55 19.96
CA SER A 166 25.71 -18.89 18.86
C SER A 166 25.47 -18.00 17.63
N ILE A 167 24.21 -17.68 17.30
CA ILE A 167 23.88 -16.74 16.21
C ILE A 167 24.37 -15.32 16.53
N GLN A 168 24.19 -14.84 17.77
CA GLN A 168 24.70 -13.53 18.18
C GLN A 168 26.23 -13.44 18.05
N GLU A 169 26.95 -14.49 18.47
CA GLU A 169 28.41 -14.58 18.34
C GLU A 169 28.86 -14.52 16.86
N LEU A 170 28.11 -15.15 15.95
CA LEU A 170 28.36 -15.04 14.50
C LEU A 170 28.17 -13.60 14.00
N PHE A 171 27.18 -12.88 14.50
CA PHE A 171 26.99 -11.48 14.11
C PHE A 171 28.19 -10.64 14.50
N TYR A 172 28.70 -10.78 15.73
CA TYR A 172 29.92 -10.07 16.14
C TYR A 172 31.14 -10.50 15.32
N LYS A 173 31.32 -11.80 15.10
CA LYS A 173 32.45 -12.36 14.33
C LYS A 173 32.51 -11.82 12.89
N TYR A 174 31.35 -11.62 12.25
CA TYR A 174 31.26 -11.21 10.85
C TYR A 174 30.91 -9.71 10.66
N GLY A 175 30.88 -8.92 11.74
CA GLY A 175 30.68 -7.47 11.66
C GLY A 175 29.22 -7.02 11.49
N PHE A 176 28.26 -7.85 11.91
CA PHE A 176 26.83 -7.55 11.90
C PHE A 176 26.23 -7.37 13.31
N GLY A 177 27.05 -7.38 14.37
CA GLY A 177 26.58 -7.29 15.77
C GLY A 177 25.81 -6.01 16.10
N ASP A 178 26.16 -4.88 15.49
CA ASP A 178 25.55 -3.58 15.83
C ASP A 178 24.13 -3.39 15.29
N ASN A 179 23.82 -4.04 14.16
CA ASN A 179 22.56 -3.88 13.42
C ASN A 179 21.80 -5.21 13.24
N GLY A 180 22.35 -6.31 13.71
CA GLY A 180 21.73 -7.63 13.68
C GLY A 180 20.55 -7.68 14.64
N ILE A 181 19.43 -8.18 14.17
CA ILE A 181 18.20 -8.29 14.96
C ILE A 181 17.78 -9.75 15.00
N ILE A 182 17.41 -10.25 16.18
CA ILE A 182 16.88 -11.59 16.39
C ILE A 182 15.47 -11.51 16.98
N PHE A 183 14.53 -12.19 16.34
CA PHE A 183 13.16 -12.32 16.82
C PHE A 183 12.53 -13.61 16.29
N GLY A 184 11.44 -14.11 16.87
CA GLY A 184 10.74 -15.22 16.22
C GLY A 184 9.74 -15.98 17.05
N HIS A 185 9.17 -16.98 16.38
CA HIS A 185 8.15 -17.90 16.88
C HIS A 185 8.76 -18.92 17.84
N ALA A 186 9.10 -18.45 19.04
CA ALA A 186 9.98 -19.17 19.95
C ALA A 186 9.36 -20.46 20.52
N LEU A 187 8.03 -20.58 20.59
CA LEU A 187 7.36 -21.85 20.96
C LEU A 187 7.61 -22.98 19.98
N ALA A 188 7.87 -22.65 18.71
CA ALA A 188 8.22 -23.62 17.69
C ALA A 188 9.74 -23.82 17.56
N GLY A 189 10.55 -23.16 18.39
CA GLY A 189 12.00 -23.12 18.26
C GLY A 189 12.50 -22.34 17.04
N ASN A 190 11.59 -21.66 16.32
CA ASN A 190 11.89 -20.90 15.12
C ASN A 190 12.34 -19.48 15.47
N ILE A 191 13.53 -19.14 15.00
CA ILE A 191 14.17 -17.84 15.20
C ILE A 191 14.50 -17.25 13.84
N HIS A 192 14.05 -16.03 13.63
CA HIS A 192 14.43 -15.18 12.50
C HIS A 192 15.58 -14.29 12.90
N PHE A 193 16.36 -13.93 11.90
CA PHE A 193 17.27 -12.81 12.04
C PHE A 193 17.28 -11.91 10.82
N ILE A 194 17.69 -10.66 11.08
CA ILE A 194 17.90 -9.65 10.06
C ILE A 194 19.31 -9.12 10.17
N ILE A 195 20.03 -9.12 9.04
CA ILE A 195 21.29 -8.41 8.87
C ILE A 195 21.22 -7.54 7.62
N THR A 196 22.02 -6.48 7.58
CA THR A 196 21.96 -5.48 6.49
C THR A 196 23.31 -5.23 5.81
N PRO A 197 23.92 -6.24 5.16
CA PRO A 197 25.21 -6.07 4.49
C PRO A 197 25.12 -5.19 3.25
N ASP A 198 26.17 -4.41 2.99
CA ASP A 198 26.45 -3.85 1.66
C ASP A 198 27.08 -4.92 0.77
N LEU A 199 26.25 -5.62 -0.01
CA LEU A 199 26.71 -6.69 -0.89
C LEU A 199 27.52 -6.21 -2.10
N ASN A 200 27.72 -4.89 -2.27
CA ASN A 200 28.69 -4.34 -3.22
C ASN A 200 30.08 -4.19 -2.61
N ASN A 201 30.17 -4.19 -1.27
CA ASN A 201 31.43 -4.20 -0.55
C ASN A 201 31.96 -5.63 -0.47
N LYS A 202 33.18 -5.86 -0.99
CA LYS A 202 33.80 -7.19 -1.05
C LYS A 202 33.96 -7.83 0.34
N LEU A 203 34.36 -7.06 1.35
CA LEU A 203 34.54 -7.57 2.71
C LEU A 203 33.19 -7.95 3.34
N GLU A 204 32.19 -7.08 3.25
CA GLU A 204 30.85 -7.37 3.79
C GLU A 204 30.18 -8.55 3.05
N PHE A 205 30.38 -8.67 1.75
CA PHE A 205 29.92 -9.81 0.96
C PHE A 205 30.58 -11.12 1.42
N ASP A 206 31.90 -11.13 1.62
CA ASP A 206 32.63 -12.31 2.09
C ASP A 206 32.22 -12.67 3.53
N ASN A 207 32.04 -11.68 4.39
CA ASN A 207 31.53 -11.87 5.75
C ASN A 207 30.12 -12.46 5.76
N PHE A 208 29.21 -11.93 4.95
CA PHE A 208 27.87 -12.48 4.79
C PHE A 208 27.92 -13.94 4.33
N SER A 209 28.69 -14.23 3.29
CA SER A 209 28.82 -15.60 2.78
C SER A 209 29.40 -16.57 3.81
N ASN A 210 30.39 -16.14 4.59
CA ASN A 210 31.00 -16.97 5.62
C ASN A 210 30.04 -17.17 6.80
N LEU A 211 29.26 -16.15 7.17
CA LEU A 211 28.21 -16.25 8.17
C LEU A 211 27.19 -17.32 7.78
N VAL A 212 26.63 -17.28 6.57
CA VAL A 212 25.62 -18.27 6.11
C VAL A 212 26.19 -19.69 6.17
N LYS A 213 27.43 -19.87 5.73
CA LYS A 213 28.09 -21.18 5.76
C LYS A 213 28.33 -21.69 7.19
N GLU A 214 28.88 -20.86 8.06
CA GLU A 214 29.20 -21.26 9.44
C GLU A 214 27.93 -21.48 10.27
N MET A 215 26.95 -20.59 10.13
CA MET A 215 25.62 -20.73 10.71
C MET A 215 24.98 -22.06 10.33
N SER A 216 25.00 -22.43 9.05
CA SER A 216 24.39 -23.69 8.59
C SER A 216 25.01 -24.90 9.29
N ASN A 217 26.33 -24.91 9.53
CA ASN A 217 26.99 -26.00 10.23
C ASN A 217 26.68 -25.99 11.74
N ILE A 218 26.64 -24.82 12.37
CA ILE A 218 26.35 -24.68 13.80
C ILE A 218 24.92 -25.16 14.08
N VAL A 219 23.94 -24.65 13.33
CA VAL A 219 22.52 -25.03 13.51
C VAL A 219 22.35 -26.54 13.32
N ALA A 220 22.96 -27.11 12.26
CA ALA A 220 22.92 -28.55 12.04
C ALA A 220 23.60 -29.35 13.16
N SER A 221 24.65 -28.81 13.82
CA SER A 221 25.30 -29.50 14.95
C SER A 221 24.42 -29.59 16.21
N TYR A 222 23.44 -28.70 16.36
CA TYR A 222 22.39 -28.79 17.38
C TYR A 222 21.25 -29.75 16.98
N GLY A 223 21.34 -30.39 15.80
CA GLY A 223 20.21 -31.11 15.21
C GLY A 223 19.04 -30.19 14.82
N GLY A 224 19.31 -28.89 14.66
CA GLY A 224 18.35 -27.90 14.23
C GLY A 224 18.15 -27.89 12.71
N SER A 225 17.16 -27.11 12.27
CA SER A 225 16.89 -26.88 10.84
C SER A 225 17.49 -25.56 10.38
N ILE A 226 18.23 -25.57 9.27
CA ILE A 226 18.90 -24.37 8.72
C ILE A 226 17.96 -23.43 7.93
N LYS A 227 16.68 -23.79 7.91
CA LYS A 227 15.53 -23.03 7.41
C LYS A 227 14.28 -23.48 8.17
N ALA A 228 13.37 -22.57 8.50
CA ALA A 228 12.16 -22.93 9.24
C ALA A 228 10.90 -22.80 8.38
N GLU A 229 10.53 -21.59 8.01
CA GLU A 229 9.35 -21.24 7.22
C GLU A 229 9.66 -20.59 5.87
N HIS A 230 10.80 -19.91 5.71
CA HIS A 230 11.16 -19.23 4.46
C HIS A 230 11.46 -20.19 3.30
N GLY A 231 11.75 -21.46 3.61
CA GLY A 231 12.19 -22.47 2.64
C GLY A 231 13.70 -22.42 2.40
N THR A 232 14.15 -23.16 1.40
CA THR A 232 15.57 -23.36 1.10
C THR A 232 16.08 -22.40 0.03
N GLY A 233 15.30 -22.19 -1.03
CA GLY A 233 15.70 -21.41 -2.19
C GLY A 233 17.05 -21.85 -2.76
N ARG A 234 17.79 -20.88 -3.30
CA ARG A 234 19.21 -21.05 -3.70
C ARG A 234 20.18 -20.68 -2.57
N MET A 235 19.73 -19.91 -1.59
CA MET A 235 20.59 -19.43 -0.50
C MET A 235 21.04 -20.58 0.40
N VAL A 236 20.13 -21.51 0.69
CA VAL A 236 20.37 -22.61 1.63
C VAL A 236 20.68 -23.94 0.91
N ALA A 237 20.36 -24.06 -0.38
CA ALA A 237 20.50 -25.30 -1.17
C ALA A 237 21.87 -26.01 -1.02
N PRO A 238 23.03 -25.32 -1.01
CA PRO A 238 24.34 -25.96 -0.82
C PRO A 238 24.52 -26.70 0.51
N PHE A 239 23.73 -26.33 1.52
CA PHE A 239 23.90 -26.78 2.91
C PHE A 239 22.84 -27.81 3.33
N VAL A 240 21.84 -28.08 2.49
CA VAL A 240 20.76 -29.02 2.79
C VAL A 240 21.27 -30.43 3.10
N GLU A 241 22.34 -30.89 2.45
CA GLU A 241 22.95 -32.19 2.75
C GLU A 241 23.52 -32.26 4.18
N VAL A 242 23.97 -31.12 4.74
CA VAL A 242 24.46 -31.03 6.12
C VAL A 242 23.32 -31.26 7.11
N GLU A 243 22.14 -30.69 6.84
CA GLU A 243 20.95 -30.87 7.67
C GLU A 243 20.33 -32.27 7.53
N TRP A 244 20.07 -32.71 6.30
CA TRP A 244 19.35 -33.96 6.04
C TRP A 244 20.21 -35.22 6.15
N GLY A 245 21.52 -35.06 6.05
CA GLY A 245 22.44 -36.16 5.85
C GLY A 245 22.38 -36.74 4.42
N LYS A 246 23.43 -37.49 4.07
CA LYS A 246 23.65 -37.96 2.70
C LYS A 246 22.50 -38.81 2.15
N GLN A 247 21.98 -39.71 2.96
CA GLN A 247 20.97 -40.69 2.52
C GLN A 247 19.68 -39.99 2.08
N ALA A 248 19.14 -39.11 2.94
CA ALA A 248 17.92 -38.37 2.63
C ALA A 248 18.12 -37.39 1.47
N TYR A 249 19.28 -36.74 1.37
CA TYR A 249 19.61 -35.89 0.22
C TYR A 249 19.59 -36.66 -1.11
N LEU A 250 20.21 -37.85 -1.16
CA LEU A 250 20.22 -38.70 -2.36
C LEU A 250 18.81 -39.19 -2.76
N ILE A 251 17.94 -39.47 -1.78
CA ILE A 251 16.54 -39.83 -2.05
C ILE A 251 15.81 -38.65 -2.70
N ASN A 252 15.95 -37.44 -2.15
CA ASN A 252 15.32 -36.25 -2.71
C ASN A 252 15.87 -35.90 -4.11
N LYS A 253 17.17 -36.13 -4.36
CA LYS A 253 17.75 -35.98 -5.71
C LYS A 253 17.13 -36.96 -6.72
N LYS A 254 16.85 -38.21 -6.30
CA LYS A 254 16.12 -39.18 -7.14
C LYS A 254 14.69 -38.74 -7.40
N ILE A 255 13.98 -38.28 -6.37
CA ILE A 255 12.62 -37.75 -6.51
C ILE A 255 12.59 -36.59 -7.51
N LYS A 256 13.48 -35.60 -7.36
CA LYS A 256 13.62 -34.49 -8.32
C LYS A 256 13.82 -35.00 -9.75
N SER A 257 14.69 -35.98 -9.94
CA SER A 257 14.98 -36.56 -11.26
C SER A 257 13.79 -37.33 -11.87
N ILE A 258 12.90 -37.89 -11.04
CA ILE A 258 11.66 -38.57 -11.50
C ILE A 258 10.65 -37.54 -12.00
N PHE A 259 10.46 -36.44 -11.27
CA PHE A 259 9.48 -35.40 -11.62
C PHE A 259 9.97 -34.44 -12.71
N ASP A 260 11.28 -34.21 -12.79
CA ASP A 260 11.87 -33.20 -13.66
C ASP A 260 13.20 -33.68 -14.26
N LYS A 261 13.11 -34.69 -15.13
CA LYS A 261 14.26 -35.32 -15.79
C LYS A 261 15.09 -34.33 -16.63
N GLU A 262 14.45 -33.28 -17.16
CA GLU A 262 15.07 -32.25 -17.99
C GLU A 262 15.57 -31.03 -17.18
N ASN A 263 15.37 -31.03 -15.85
CA ASN A 263 15.76 -29.95 -14.95
C ASN A 263 15.16 -28.57 -15.30
N LEU A 264 13.88 -28.55 -15.71
CA LEU A 264 13.14 -27.34 -16.10
C LEU A 264 12.47 -26.64 -14.91
N PHE A 265 12.07 -27.39 -13.89
CA PHE A 265 11.30 -26.90 -12.75
C PHE A 265 12.23 -26.29 -11.70
N ASN A 266 12.37 -24.96 -11.72
CA ASN A 266 13.13 -24.16 -10.75
C ASN A 266 14.52 -24.75 -10.39
N PRO A 267 15.47 -24.80 -11.35
CA PRO A 267 16.76 -25.46 -11.17
C PRO A 267 17.57 -24.84 -10.03
N ASP A 268 18.39 -25.67 -9.37
CA ASP A 268 19.28 -25.31 -8.26
C ASP A 268 18.60 -24.80 -6.97
N VAL A 269 17.28 -24.96 -6.87
CA VAL A 269 16.51 -24.74 -5.63
C VAL A 269 16.34 -26.07 -4.90
N ILE A 270 16.59 -26.06 -3.59
CA ILE A 270 16.65 -27.24 -2.69
C ILE A 270 17.80 -28.20 -3.03
N ILE A 271 17.83 -28.74 -4.25
CA ILE A 271 18.85 -29.64 -4.76
C ILE A 271 19.71 -28.88 -5.76
N SER A 272 20.98 -28.67 -5.42
CA SER A 272 21.97 -28.02 -6.28
C SER A 272 23.30 -28.78 -6.20
N ASP A 273 23.94 -28.96 -7.35
CA ASP A 273 25.33 -29.44 -7.43
C ASP A 273 26.35 -28.28 -7.36
N ASP A 274 25.88 -27.03 -7.44
CA ASP A 274 26.68 -25.81 -7.32
C ASP A 274 26.78 -25.34 -5.86
N LYS A 275 27.91 -25.65 -5.23
CA LYS A 275 28.18 -25.29 -3.82
C LYS A 275 28.30 -23.79 -3.56
N ASP A 276 28.48 -22.98 -4.60
CA ASP A 276 28.63 -21.53 -4.50
C ASP A 276 27.39 -20.78 -5.01
N ILE A 277 26.27 -21.47 -5.31
CA ILE A 277 25.07 -20.82 -5.87
C ILE A 277 24.53 -19.69 -4.98
N TYR A 278 24.65 -19.82 -3.66
CA TYR A 278 24.26 -18.80 -2.67
C TYR A 278 25.08 -17.50 -2.73
N LYS A 279 26.21 -17.49 -3.46
CA LYS A 279 27.05 -16.31 -3.72
C LYS A 279 26.78 -15.70 -5.10
N LYS A 280 26.00 -16.36 -5.95
CA LYS A 280 25.82 -15.97 -7.35
C LYS A 280 24.52 -15.19 -7.55
N ASN A 281 24.48 -14.38 -8.60
CA ASN A 281 23.29 -13.62 -9.00
C ASN A 281 22.69 -12.75 -7.88
N ILE A 282 23.53 -12.31 -6.94
CA ILE A 282 23.11 -11.45 -5.84
C ILE A 282 22.68 -10.10 -6.40
N LYS A 283 21.47 -9.70 -6.03
CA LYS A 283 20.90 -8.45 -6.47
C LYS A 283 21.62 -7.28 -5.80
N GLN A 284 22.19 -6.40 -6.61
CA GLN A 284 22.86 -5.19 -6.12
C GLN A 284 21.84 -4.09 -5.79
N ALA A 285 21.96 -3.49 -4.60
CA ALA A 285 21.11 -2.40 -4.14
C ALA A 285 21.66 -1.02 -4.54
N SER A 286 21.83 -0.77 -5.84
CA SER A 286 22.36 0.52 -6.33
C SER A 286 21.53 1.72 -5.84
N LEU A 287 22.21 2.82 -5.51
CA LEU A 287 21.56 4.05 -5.04
C LEU A 287 20.81 4.76 -6.17
N ILE A 288 19.58 5.18 -5.90
CA ILE A 288 18.67 5.89 -6.80
C ILE A 288 18.19 7.18 -6.12
N ASP A 289 16.89 7.52 -6.19
CA ASP A 289 16.31 8.63 -5.43
C ASP A 289 16.27 8.30 -3.93
N GLU A 290 16.61 9.28 -3.09
CA GLU A 290 16.69 9.14 -1.63
C GLU A 290 15.42 8.55 -1.03
N LYS A 291 14.23 8.99 -1.50
CA LYS A 291 12.93 8.49 -1.02
C LYS A 291 12.65 7.03 -1.39
N LEU A 292 13.43 6.46 -2.32
CA LEU A 292 13.26 5.09 -2.81
C LEU A 292 14.37 4.15 -2.31
N ASN A 293 15.48 4.67 -1.79
CA ASN A 293 16.64 3.87 -1.37
C ASN A 293 16.31 2.90 -0.22
N THR A 294 15.35 3.27 0.64
CA THR A 294 14.84 2.41 1.71
C THR A 294 14.03 1.22 1.20
N CYS A 295 13.62 1.17 -0.06
CA CYS A 295 12.85 0.05 -0.62
C CYS A 295 13.62 -1.28 -0.53
N MET A 296 13.05 -2.26 0.15
CA MET A 296 13.57 -3.65 0.22
C MET A 296 13.00 -4.56 -0.89
N GLU A 297 12.19 -4.00 -1.79
CA GLU A 297 11.60 -4.71 -2.93
C GLU A 297 10.76 -5.97 -2.59
N CYS A 298 10.09 -5.94 -1.44
CA CYS A 298 9.22 -7.02 -0.94
C CYS A 298 7.92 -7.25 -1.75
N GLY A 299 7.46 -6.29 -2.54
CA GLY A 299 6.31 -6.48 -3.43
C GLY A 299 4.92 -6.28 -2.83
N PHE A 300 4.77 -5.93 -1.55
CA PHE A 300 3.44 -5.62 -0.95
C PHE A 300 2.66 -4.53 -1.71
N CYS A 301 3.38 -3.60 -2.35
CA CYS A 301 2.79 -2.53 -3.15
C CYS A 301 2.19 -2.99 -4.51
N GLU A 302 2.48 -4.22 -4.97
CA GLU A 302 2.11 -4.67 -6.31
C GLU A 302 0.61 -4.90 -6.46
N ARG A 303 -0.02 -5.58 -5.49
CA ARG A 303 -1.44 -5.95 -5.51
C ARG A 303 -2.36 -4.76 -5.83
N PHE A 304 -2.08 -3.61 -5.23
CA PHE A 304 -2.94 -2.41 -5.34
C PHE A 304 -2.50 -1.44 -6.45
N CYS A 305 -1.44 -1.76 -7.19
CA CYS A 305 -0.97 -0.88 -8.24
C CYS A 305 -1.88 -0.99 -9.48
N PRO A 306 -2.41 0.13 -10.02
CA PRO A 306 -3.26 0.08 -11.21
C PRO A 306 -2.54 -0.44 -12.46
N SER A 307 -1.19 -0.47 -12.47
CA SER A 307 -0.39 -1.01 -13.57
C SER A 307 0.04 -2.47 -13.38
N ASN A 308 -0.38 -3.13 -12.28
CA ASN A 308 -0.16 -4.56 -12.09
C ASN A 308 -0.81 -5.35 -13.23
N GLU A 309 -0.12 -6.33 -13.83
CA GLU A 309 -0.56 -7.04 -15.06
C GLU A 309 -0.76 -6.18 -16.33
N TYR A 310 -0.52 -4.86 -16.28
CA TYR A 310 -0.56 -3.99 -17.45
C TYR A 310 0.84 -3.65 -17.98
N THR A 311 1.71 -3.18 -17.09
CA THR A 311 3.12 -2.92 -17.40
C THR A 311 3.99 -3.43 -16.26
N ILE A 312 4.44 -2.53 -15.40
CA ILE A 312 5.25 -2.84 -14.24
C ILE A 312 4.73 -2.11 -12.99
N THR A 313 4.96 -2.74 -11.84
CA THR A 313 4.54 -2.28 -10.52
C THR A 313 5.57 -1.31 -9.92
N PRO A 314 5.31 -0.64 -8.78
CA PRO A 314 6.27 0.24 -8.14
C PRO A 314 7.55 -0.49 -7.71
N ARG A 315 7.45 -1.74 -7.23
CA ARG A 315 8.62 -2.58 -6.94
C ARG A 315 9.48 -2.78 -8.19
N GLN A 316 8.87 -3.22 -9.28
CA GLN A 316 9.57 -3.45 -10.55
C GLN A 316 10.15 -2.15 -11.13
N ARG A 317 9.48 -1.01 -10.97
CA ARG A 317 10.02 0.30 -11.36
C ARG A 317 11.28 0.63 -10.57
N ILE A 318 11.27 0.41 -9.26
CA ILE A 318 12.45 0.60 -8.40
C ILE A 318 13.59 -0.33 -8.83
N ALA A 319 13.29 -1.61 -9.11
CA ALA A 319 14.26 -2.56 -9.62
C ALA A 319 14.92 -2.08 -10.93
N ILE A 320 14.12 -1.55 -11.87
CA ILE A 320 14.63 -0.97 -13.13
C ILE A 320 15.50 0.26 -12.86
N LEU A 321 15.10 1.15 -11.95
CA LEU A 321 15.91 2.32 -11.60
C LEU A 321 17.28 1.92 -11.04
N ARG A 322 17.31 0.89 -10.18
CA ARG A 322 18.56 0.33 -9.64
C ARG A 322 19.39 -0.32 -10.73
N GLU A 323 18.78 -1.10 -11.60
CA GLU A 323 19.46 -1.75 -12.71
C GLU A 323 20.07 -0.75 -13.69
N ILE A 324 19.37 0.35 -13.99
CA ILE A 324 19.92 1.45 -14.78
C ILE A 324 21.18 2.02 -14.11
N LYS A 325 21.14 2.26 -12.79
CA LYS A 325 22.30 2.76 -12.06
C LYS A 325 23.45 1.78 -12.03
N ARG A 326 23.17 0.48 -11.90
CA ARG A 326 24.15 -0.59 -11.98
C ARG A 326 24.83 -0.61 -13.35
N LEU A 327 24.04 -0.66 -14.43
CA LEU A 327 24.57 -0.68 -15.80
C LEU A 327 25.33 0.60 -16.15
N GLU A 328 24.92 1.77 -15.62
CA GLU A 328 25.67 3.03 -15.77
C GLU A 328 27.05 3.00 -15.08
N SER A 329 27.25 2.15 -14.08
CA SER A 329 28.54 1.98 -13.40
C SER A 329 29.50 1.00 -14.11
N LEU A 330 28.99 0.24 -15.08
CA LEU A 330 29.76 -0.75 -15.84
C LEU A 330 30.19 -0.19 -17.19
N ASN A 331 31.37 -0.61 -17.67
CA ASN A 331 31.97 -0.07 -18.89
C ASN A 331 32.03 -1.05 -20.08
N ASP A 332 31.46 -2.25 -19.95
CA ASP A 332 31.45 -3.26 -21.02
C ASP A 332 30.32 -3.03 -22.04
N ASP A 333 30.50 -3.58 -23.25
CA ASP A 333 29.59 -3.35 -24.37
C ASP A 333 28.22 -4.03 -24.18
N GLU A 334 28.16 -5.16 -23.48
CA GLU A 334 26.92 -5.86 -23.17
C GLU A 334 26.04 -5.01 -22.23
N SER A 335 26.63 -4.46 -21.18
CA SER A 335 25.96 -3.56 -20.24
C SER A 335 25.44 -2.29 -20.94
N LYS A 336 26.24 -1.69 -21.84
CA LYS A 336 25.82 -0.53 -22.65
C LYS A 336 24.65 -0.86 -23.55
N ALA A 337 24.64 -2.03 -24.20
CA ALA A 337 23.54 -2.48 -25.04
C ALA A 337 22.26 -2.65 -24.22
N LYS A 338 22.32 -3.36 -23.08
CA LYS A 338 21.18 -3.51 -22.16
C LYS A 338 20.64 -2.18 -21.65
N LEU A 339 21.54 -1.25 -21.28
CA LEU A 339 21.16 0.08 -20.81
C LEU A 339 20.40 0.86 -21.88
N LYS A 340 20.86 0.79 -23.14
CA LYS A 340 20.19 1.43 -24.28
C LYS A 340 18.78 0.86 -24.48
N ASP A 341 18.62 -0.46 -24.38
CA ASP A 341 17.33 -1.13 -24.51
C ASP A 341 16.35 -0.74 -23.38
N ILE A 342 16.81 -0.71 -22.13
CA ILE A 342 15.99 -0.25 -21.01
C ILE A 342 15.59 1.22 -21.17
N LYS A 343 16.54 2.09 -21.56
CA LYS A 343 16.29 3.53 -21.75
C LYS A 343 15.25 3.80 -22.85
N LYS A 344 15.17 2.95 -23.88
CA LYS A 344 14.13 3.04 -24.93
C LYS A 344 12.70 2.99 -24.38
N TYR A 345 12.45 2.17 -23.36
CA TYR A 345 11.11 1.99 -22.78
C TYR A 345 10.92 2.70 -21.43
N TYR A 346 11.94 3.39 -20.93
CA TYR A 346 11.95 4.02 -19.61
C TYR A 346 10.70 4.86 -19.33
N ASN A 347 10.39 5.81 -20.23
CA ASN A 347 9.24 6.69 -20.04
C ASN A 347 7.92 5.90 -19.95
N HIS A 348 7.79 4.83 -20.74
CA HIS A 348 6.58 4.02 -20.71
C HIS A 348 6.43 3.25 -19.38
N LEU A 349 7.49 2.55 -19.01
CA LEU A 349 7.54 1.63 -17.88
C LEU A 349 7.54 2.37 -16.52
N VAL A 350 8.35 3.42 -16.39
CA VAL A 350 8.59 4.10 -15.12
C VAL A 350 7.54 5.18 -14.86
N ASP A 351 7.18 6.00 -15.84
CA ASP A 351 6.33 7.18 -15.61
C ASP A 351 4.93 7.13 -16.24
N SER A 352 4.84 6.95 -17.56
CA SER A 352 3.56 7.15 -18.26
C SER A 352 2.49 6.14 -17.84
N SER A 353 2.90 4.91 -17.49
CA SER A 353 2.02 3.87 -16.93
C SER A 353 1.77 4.01 -15.43
N CYS A 354 2.48 4.92 -14.73
CA CYS A 354 2.22 5.22 -13.32
C CYS A 354 1.04 6.19 -13.20
N ALA A 355 0.01 5.82 -12.44
CA ALA A 355 -1.11 6.73 -12.15
C ALA A 355 -0.71 7.93 -11.28
N ALA A 356 0.45 7.89 -10.61
CA ALA A 356 0.86 8.86 -9.57
C ALA A 356 -0.21 9.06 -8.47
N CYS A 357 -0.97 8.01 -8.17
CA CYS A 357 -2.01 8.04 -7.14
C CYS A 357 -1.46 7.87 -5.71
N GLY A 358 -0.29 7.25 -5.58
CA GLY A 358 0.40 6.99 -4.31
C GLY A 358 -0.22 5.90 -3.43
N VAL A 359 -1.15 5.09 -3.96
CA VAL A 359 -1.74 3.97 -3.20
C VAL A 359 -0.72 2.91 -2.78
N CYS A 360 0.44 2.88 -3.44
CA CYS A 360 1.53 1.98 -3.11
C CYS A 360 2.07 2.18 -1.68
N SER A 361 1.95 3.39 -1.11
CA SER A 361 2.43 3.66 0.24
C SER A 361 1.55 3.05 1.33
N PHE A 362 0.27 2.82 1.06
CA PHE A 362 -0.65 2.25 2.06
C PHE A 362 -0.32 0.79 2.41
N SER A 363 0.21 0.04 1.44
CA SER A 363 0.58 -1.36 1.62
C SER A 363 2.08 -1.54 1.78
N CYS A 364 2.88 -0.51 1.49
CA CYS A 364 4.31 -0.57 1.72
C CYS A 364 4.57 -0.49 3.22
N PRO A 365 5.21 -1.49 3.84
CA PRO A 365 5.47 -1.47 5.27
C PRO A 365 6.49 -0.38 5.67
N LEU A 366 7.18 0.21 4.67
CA LEU A 366 8.11 1.34 4.81
C LEU A 366 7.48 2.69 4.40
N GLY A 367 6.19 2.73 4.06
CA GLY A 367 5.49 3.95 3.64
C GLY A 367 5.97 4.54 2.30
N ILE A 368 6.71 3.78 1.48
CA ILE A 368 7.34 4.30 0.26
C ILE A 368 6.27 4.69 -0.77
N ASN A 369 6.29 5.97 -1.15
CA ASN A 369 5.38 6.54 -2.13
C ASN A 369 6.10 6.79 -3.47
N PHE A 370 5.98 5.83 -4.40
CA PHE A 370 6.55 5.97 -5.74
C PHE A 370 5.91 7.12 -6.56
N ALA A 371 4.70 7.58 -6.21
CA ALA A 371 4.09 8.70 -6.92
C ALA A 371 4.92 9.99 -6.78
N ASP A 372 5.59 10.20 -5.65
CA ASP A 372 6.46 11.36 -5.44
C ASP A 372 7.59 11.40 -6.46
N PHE A 373 8.22 10.24 -6.70
CA PHE A 373 9.27 10.11 -7.72
C PHE A 373 8.70 10.37 -9.12
N SER A 374 7.55 9.80 -9.46
CA SER A 374 6.91 10.01 -10.77
C SER A 374 6.54 11.48 -11.01
N LEU A 375 6.00 12.17 -10.00
CA LEU A 375 5.68 13.61 -10.10
C LEU A 375 6.95 14.46 -10.22
N LYS A 376 7.99 14.17 -9.43
CA LYS A 376 9.32 14.81 -9.56
C LYS A 376 9.91 14.59 -10.95
N TYR A 377 9.85 13.37 -11.46
CA TYR A 377 10.33 13.02 -12.79
C TYR A 377 9.57 13.80 -13.88
N ARG A 378 8.23 13.83 -13.83
CA ARG A 378 7.41 14.61 -14.77
C ARG A 378 7.76 16.08 -14.75
N LYS A 379 7.85 16.67 -13.57
CA LYS A 379 8.24 18.08 -13.36
C LYS A 379 9.57 18.42 -14.01
N ASN A 380 10.58 17.55 -13.85
CA ASN A 380 11.91 17.76 -14.42
C ASN A 380 11.96 17.53 -15.95
N ASN A 381 11.02 16.76 -16.50
CA ASN A 381 10.98 16.40 -17.93
C ASN A 381 9.85 17.12 -18.70
N ILE A 382 9.27 18.20 -18.16
CA ILE A 382 8.30 19.00 -18.91
C ILE A 382 9.01 19.73 -20.06
N GLY A 383 8.57 19.46 -21.28
CA GLY A 383 9.05 20.16 -22.48
C GLY A 383 8.71 21.65 -22.48
N PHE A 384 9.55 22.45 -23.14
CA PHE A 384 9.43 23.92 -23.20
C PHE A 384 8.03 24.40 -23.64
N MET A 385 7.49 23.83 -24.72
CA MET A 385 6.14 24.16 -25.22
C MET A 385 5.04 23.85 -24.21
N SER A 386 5.17 22.75 -23.45
CA SER A 386 4.20 22.41 -22.40
C SER A 386 4.21 23.44 -21.27
N LYS A 387 5.38 23.97 -20.89
CA LYS A 387 5.48 25.06 -19.89
C LYS A 387 4.78 26.34 -20.35
N ILE A 388 4.94 26.72 -21.62
CA ILE A 388 4.27 27.89 -22.21
C ILE A 388 2.75 27.69 -22.21
N LEU A 389 2.28 26.57 -22.75
CA LEU A 389 0.85 26.27 -22.81
C LEU A 389 0.23 26.18 -21.42
N GLY A 390 0.92 25.57 -20.45
CA GLY A 390 0.51 25.52 -19.06
C GLY A 390 0.33 26.93 -18.46
N ASN A 391 1.30 27.82 -18.65
CA ASN A 391 1.22 29.20 -18.16
C ASN A 391 0.09 29.99 -18.83
N LEU A 392 -0.09 29.85 -20.14
CA LEU A 392 -1.19 30.49 -20.87
C LEU A 392 -2.55 29.98 -20.38
N ALA A 393 -2.67 28.66 -20.19
CA ALA A 393 -3.88 28.02 -19.69
C ALA A 393 -4.22 28.47 -18.26
N TYR A 394 -3.21 28.61 -17.39
CA TYR A 394 -3.38 29.11 -16.02
C TYR A 394 -3.78 30.60 -15.99
N LYS A 395 -3.06 31.45 -16.72
CA LYS A 395 -3.36 32.90 -16.81
C LYS A 395 -4.76 33.17 -17.37
N ASN A 396 -5.24 32.31 -18.27
CA ASN A 396 -6.54 32.42 -18.91
C ASN A 396 -7.50 31.31 -18.46
N HIS A 397 -7.49 30.94 -17.17
CA HIS A 397 -8.23 29.78 -16.65
C HIS A 397 -9.69 29.72 -17.11
N GLU A 398 -10.42 30.84 -17.05
CA GLU A 398 -11.83 30.89 -17.49
C GLU A 398 -12.00 30.60 -18.99
N LYS A 399 -11.12 31.14 -19.85
CA LYS A 399 -11.13 30.85 -21.29
C LYS A 399 -10.76 29.39 -21.55
N THR A 400 -9.79 28.86 -20.81
CA THR A 400 -9.40 27.44 -20.87
C THR A 400 -10.58 26.53 -20.55
N LEU A 401 -11.38 26.86 -19.53
CA LEU A 401 -12.61 26.14 -19.20
C LEU A 401 -13.63 26.19 -20.35
N LYS A 402 -13.84 27.36 -20.96
CA LYS A 402 -14.75 27.50 -22.12
C LYS A 402 -14.30 26.63 -23.31
N ILE A 403 -12.98 26.57 -23.57
CA ILE A 403 -12.41 25.68 -24.61
C ILE A 403 -12.63 24.20 -24.25
N ALA A 404 -12.40 23.81 -22.99
CA ALA A 404 -12.67 22.45 -22.52
C ALA A 404 -14.15 22.05 -22.68
N LYS A 405 -15.09 22.93 -22.31
CA LYS A 405 -16.52 22.72 -22.52
C LYS A 405 -16.88 22.57 -23.99
N PHE A 406 -16.31 23.41 -24.86
CA PHE A 406 -16.52 23.31 -26.31
C PHE A 406 -16.01 21.98 -26.87
N SER A 407 -14.80 21.56 -26.50
CA SER A 407 -14.23 20.26 -26.88
C SER A 407 -15.10 19.10 -26.40
N LEU A 408 -15.64 19.17 -25.18
CA LEU A 408 -16.57 18.18 -24.65
C LEU A 408 -17.90 18.18 -25.42
N SER A 409 -18.43 19.35 -25.80
CA SER A 409 -19.63 19.47 -26.64
C SER A 409 -19.47 18.76 -27.97
N ILE A 410 -18.30 18.93 -28.61
CA ILE A 410 -17.93 18.22 -29.83
C ILE A 410 -17.91 16.70 -29.55
N ALA A 411 -17.17 16.26 -28.54
CA ALA A 411 -17.05 14.84 -28.20
C ALA A 411 -18.43 14.19 -27.96
N ASN A 412 -19.34 14.89 -27.27
CA ASN A 412 -20.69 14.42 -27.00
C ASN A 412 -21.57 14.28 -28.25
N LYS A 413 -21.28 14.99 -29.34
CA LYS A 413 -21.97 14.84 -30.64
C LYS A 413 -21.45 13.63 -31.42
N PHE A 414 -20.17 13.29 -31.25
CA PHE A 414 -19.53 12.15 -31.90
C PHE A 414 -19.67 10.83 -31.12
N ASP A 415 -20.16 10.87 -29.88
CA ASP A 415 -20.41 9.70 -29.01
C ASP A 415 -21.38 8.66 -29.63
N ASN A 416 -22.23 9.06 -30.59
CA ASN A 416 -23.17 8.18 -31.29
C ASN A 416 -22.55 7.41 -32.48
N LEU A 417 -21.33 7.74 -32.90
CA LEU A 417 -20.62 7.03 -33.96
C LEU A 417 -19.68 6.01 -33.29
N SER A 418 -20.15 4.76 -33.17
CA SER A 418 -19.31 3.61 -32.79
C SER A 418 -18.17 3.46 -33.80
N LEU A 419 -17.06 4.16 -33.57
CA LEU A 419 -15.79 3.97 -34.26
C LEU A 419 -14.92 2.95 -33.52
N ASP A 420 -15.54 1.92 -32.93
CA ASP A 420 -14.88 1.05 -31.95
C ASP A 420 -13.85 0.07 -32.51
N ASN A 421 -13.74 -0.15 -33.83
CA ASN A 421 -12.81 -1.18 -34.34
C ASN A 421 -11.76 -0.71 -35.35
N LYS A 422 -11.94 0.40 -36.09
CA LYS A 422 -10.98 0.83 -37.12
C LYS A 422 -9.97 1.89 -36.65
N LEU A 423 -10.35 2.76 -35.70
CA LEU A 423 -9.43 3.75 -35.10
C LEU A 423 -8.61 3.18 -33.93
N GLU A 424 -8.91 1.97 -33.45
CA GLU A 424 -8.16 1.37 -32.35
C GLU A 424 -6.70 1.06 -32.74
N LYS A 425 -6.46 0.71 -34.00
CA LYS A 425 -5.10 0.52 -34.55
C LYS A 425 -4.37 1.85 -34.80
N ALA A 426 -5.08 2.92 -35.17
CA ALA A 426 -4.49 4.23 -35.46
C ALA A 426 -4.22 5.07 -34.19
N SER A 427 -5.12 5.01 -33.19
CA SER A 427 -4.98 5.72 -31.91
C SER A 427 -3.90 5.15 -30.99
N ASN A 428 -3.50 3.89 -31.18
CA ASN A 428 -2.31 3.34 -30.51
C ASN A 428 -1.01 4.02 -31.01
N PHE A 429 -1.03 4.68 -32.17
CA PHE A 429 0.11 5.38 -32.76
C PHE A 429 0.07 6.91 -32.56
N LEU A 430 -1.11 7.47 -32.26
CA LEU A 430 -1.33 8.89 -32.00
C LEU A 430 -1.90 9.09 -30.60
N SER A 431 -1.02 9.32 -29.63
CA SER A 431 -1.33 9.55 -28.20
C SER A 431 -2.09 10.85 -27.89
N VAL A 432 -2.70 11.50 -28.89
CA VAL A 432 -3.20 12.88 -28.81
C VAL A 432 -4.73 12.97 -28.92
N ILE A 433 -5.41 11.91 -29.36
CA ILE A 433 -6.88 11.90 -29.50
C ILE A 433 -7.52 11.19 -28.29
N PRO A 434 -8.38 11.88 -27.51
CA PRO A 434 -9.08 11.24 -26.40
C PRO A 434 -10.08 10.19 -26.92
N ARG A 435 -10.17 9.03 -26.26
CA ARG A 435 -11.19 8.02 -26.61
C ARG A 435 -12.57 8.44 -26.11
N THR A 436 -13.58 8.28 -26.96
CA THR A 436 -15.00 8.38 -26.57
C THR A 436 -15.35 7.21 -25.64
N ARG A 437 -16.27 7.44 -24.70
CA ARG A 437 -16.58 6.52 -23.60
C ARG A 437 -18.09 6.48 -23.39
N ALA A 438 -18.63 5.29 -23.09
CA ALA A 438 -20.07 5.09 -22.96
C ALA A 438 -20.71 5.95 -21.87
N TYR A 439 -19.93 6.35 -20.86
CA TYR A 439 -20.31 7.24 -19.76
C TYR A 439 -19.59 8.60 -19.80
N LEU A 440 -19.23 9.11 -20.98
CA LEU A 440 -18.63 10.44 -21.13
C LEU A 440 -19.57 11.53 -20.55
N PRO A 441 -19.08 12.46 -19.71
CA PRO A 441 -19.93 13.46 -19.07
C PRO A 441 -20.51 14.44 -20.09
N LYS A 442 -21.67 15.02 -19.77
CA LYS A 442 -22.23 16.12 -20.58
C LYS A 442 -21.59 17.46 -20.20
N VAL A 443 -21.74 18.46 -21.06
CA VAL A 443 -21.29 19.83 -20.76
C VAL A 443 -22.15 20.40 -19.64
N ASN A 444 -21.51 20.95 -18.60
CA ASN A 444 -22.19 21.66 -17.54
C ASN A 444 -22.41 23.13 -17.91
N ASP A 445 -23.66 23.51 -18.11
CA ASP A 445 -24.08 24.89 -18.40
C ASP A 445 -24.79 25.55 -17.20
N TYR A 446 -24.68 24.96 -16.00
CA TYR A 446 -25.28 25.48 -14.78
C TYR A 446 -24.67 26.84 -14.38
N GLU A 447 -25.54 27.80 -14.05
CA GLU A 447 -25.15 29.16 -13.66
C GLU A 447 -24.96 29.24 -12.13
N LEU A 448 -23.72 29.49 -11.69
CA LEU A 448 -23.37 29.53 -10.27
C LEU A 448 -23.86 30.84 -9.64
N LYS A 449 -24.74 30.76 -8.63
CA LYS A 449 -25.28 31.93 -7.92
C LYS A 449 -25.03 31.84 -6.43
N SER A 450 -24.25 32.78 -5.89
CA SER A 450 -24.04 32.88 -4.45
C SER A 450 -25.32 33.32 -3.73
N ARG A 451 -25.67 32.64 -2.64
CA ARG A 451 -26.81 32.98 -1.76
C ARG A 451 -26.33 33.01 -0.32
N LYS A 452 -26.30 34.18 0.30
CA LYS A 452 -25.87 34.33 1.70
C LYS A 452 -27.01 34.00 2.66
N ARG A 453 -26.68 33.34 3.77
CA ARG A 453 -27.55 33.10 4.94
C ARG A 453 -26.79 33.41 6.23
N ALA A 454 -27.38 33.10 7.39
CA ALA A 454 -26.74 33.28 8.69
C ALA A 454 -25.45 32.45 8.82
N TYR A 455 -25.48 31.21 8.33
CA TYR A 455 -24.30 30.35 8.21
C TYR A 455 -23.97 30.17 6.72
N ASN A 456 -22.70 30.33 6.35
CA ASN A 456 -22.25 30.24 4.96
C ASN A 456 -21.11 29.23 4.81
N VAL A 457 -20.99 28.70 3.60
CA VAL A 457 -19.85 27.89 3.14
C VAL A 457 -19.31 28.47 1.86
N VAL A 458 -17.98 28.49 1.71
CA VAL A 458 -17.34 28.82 0.44
C VAL A 458 -17.26 27.57 -0.42
N TYR A 459 -18.01 27.55 -1.50
CA TYR A 459 -17.98 26.44 -2.44
C TYR A 459 -16.92 26.66 -3.51
N PHE A 460 -15.81 25.94 -3.37
CA PHE A 460 -14.71 25.90 -4.34
C PHE A 460 -14.92 24.70 -5.28
N THR A 461 -15.89 24.84 -6.19
CA THR A 461 -16.18 23.79 -7.19
C THR A 461 -15.01 23.61 -8.16
N SER A 462 -14.63 22.35 -8.40
CA SER A 462 -13.47 22.01 -9.21
C SER A 462 -13.66 22.34 -10.70
N CYS A 463 -12.56 22.59 -11.42
CA CYS A 463 -12.60 22.84 -12.87
C CYS A 463 -13.26 21.69 -13.66
N LEU A 464 -13.15 20.46 -13.15
CA LEU A 464 -13.80 19.27 -13.71
C LEU A 464 -15.32 19.40 -13.59
N ASN A 465 -15.85 19.64 -12.39
CA ASN A 465 -17.30 19.73 -12.20
C ASN A 465 -17.88 21.03 -12.75
N LYS A 466 -17.11 22.12 -12.88
CA LYS A 466 -17.51 23.30 -13.66
C LYS A 466 -17.72 22.95 -15.14
N SER A 467 -17.05 21.91 -15.65
CA SER A 467 -17.10 21.47 -17.04
C SER A 467 -18.05 20.29 -17.26
N PHE A 468 -18.20 19.42 -16.26
CA PHE A 468 -18.90 18.14 -16.34
C PHE A 468 -20.23 18.18 -15.61
N LYS A 469 -21.28 17.75 -16.30
CA LYS A 469 -22.51 17.25 -15.68
C LYS A 469 -22.65 15.76 -15.97
N PRO A 470 -23.42 15.00 -15.17
CA PRO A 470 -23.61 13.57 -15.37
C PRO A 470 -24.03 13.18 -16.81
N ASN A 471 -23.65 11.98 -17.25
CA ASN A 471 -24.09 11.40 -18.51
C ASN A 471 -25.60 11.06 -18.46
N GLU A 472 -26.26 10.94 -19.62
CA GLU A 472 -27.69 10.58 -19.70
C GLU A 472 -28.05 9.21 -19.09
N LYS A 473 -27.07 8.31 -18.99
CA LYS A 473 -27.19 7.00 -18.34
C LYS A 473 -27.02 7.05 -16.82
N MET A 474 -26.67 8.20 -16.26
CA MET A 474 -26.57 8.35 -14.81
C MET A 474 -27.95 8.46 -14.18
N TYR A 475 -28.06 8.03 -12.93
CA TYR A 475 -29.32 8.00 -12.20
C TYR A 475 -29.89 9.41 -12.00
N ASP A 476 -29.06 10.33 -11.50
CA ASP A 476 -29.37 11.76 -11.42
C ASP A 476 -28.57 12.52 -12.49
N LYS A 477 -29.25 13.42 -13.20
CA LYS A 477 -28.72 14.19 -14.32
C LYS A 477 -28.32 15.62 -13.96
N ARG A 478 -28.68 16.09 -12.76
CA ARG A 478 -28.30 17.40 -12.23
C ARG A 478 -26.79 17.49 -12.10
N SER A 479 -26.24 18.69 -12.25
CA SER A 479 -24.83 18.90 -11.93
C SER A 479 -24.57 18.73 -10.42
N LEU A 480 -23.34 18.42 -10.03
CA LEU A 480 -22.99 18.29 -8.62
C LEU A 480 -23.17 19.61 -7.85
N GLN A 481 -23.10 20.75 -8.55
CA GLN A 481 -23.38 22.05 -7.98
C GLN A 481 -24.86 22.20 -7.62
N GLU A 482 -25.78 21.81 -8.51
CA GLU A 482 -27.22 21.81 -8.22
C GLU A 482 -27.57 20.94 -7.02
N VAL A 483 -26.96 19.75 -6.93
CA VAL A 483 -27.18 18.83 -5.81
C VAL A 483 -26.64 19.40 -4.50
N PHE A 484 -25.45 20.00 -4.52
CA PHE A 484 -24.90 20.62 -3.32
C PHE A 484 -25.69 21.87 -2.90
N GLU A 485 -26.21 22.65 -3.84
CA GLU A 485 -27.12 23.76 -3.56
C GLU A 485 -28.42 23.27 -2.92
N SER A 486 -29.00 22.18 -3.41
CA SER A 486 -30.21 21.58 -2.82
C SER A 486 -29.98 21.13 -1.37
N LEU A 487 -28.85 20.45 -1.12
CA LEU A 487 -28.45 20.02 0.23
C LEU A 487 -28.23 21.21 1.19
N CYS A 488 -27.55 22.26 0.74
CA CYS A 488 -27.35 23.47 1.53
C CYS A 488 -28.68 24.21 1.79
N GLU A 489 -29.58 24.25 0.81
CA GLU A 489 -30.91 24.83 0.98
C GLU A 489 -31.73 24.09 2.05
N LYS A 490 -31.77 22.75 1.99
CA LYS A 490 -32.42 21.91 3.01
C LYS A 490 -31.82 22.10 4.40
N ALA A 491 -30.50 22.28 4.49
CA ALA A 491 -29.77 22.50 5.75
C ALA A 491 -29.74 23.97 6.21
N ASN A 492 -30.41 24.89 5.50
CA ASN A 492 -30.41 26.33 5.77
C ASN A 492 -28.98 26.95 5.81
N ILE A 493 -28.10 26.52 4.91
CA ILE A 493 -26.72 27.04 4.75
C ILE A 493 -26.63 27.85 3.46
N GLY A 494 -26.02 29.03 3.54
CA GLY A 494 -25.73 29.88 2.38
C GLY A 494 -24.48 29.41 1.64
N ILE A 495 -24.49 29.50 0.31
CA ILE A 495 -23.34 29.16 -0.53
C ILE A 495 -22.73 30.44 -1.10
N ILE A 496 -21.42 30.57 -0.95
CA ILE A 496 -20.62 31.61 -1.59
C ILE A 496 -19.66 30.92 -2.56
N TYR A 497 -19.82 31.16 -3.85
CA TYR A 497 -18.91 30.59 -4.85
C TYR A 497 -17.55 31.27 -4.83
N ALA A 498 -16.49 30.46 -4.86
CA ALA A 498 -15.14 30.96 -5.08
C ALA A 498 -15.02 31.58 -6.50
N PRO A 499 -14.21 32.63 -6.69
CA PRO A 499 -13.99 33.25 -7.99
C PRO A 499 -13.62 32.26 -9.10
N ASN A 500 -14.12 32.53 -10.31
CA ASN A 500 -14.02 31.57 -11.41
C ASN A 500 -12.60 31.33 -11.93
N ASP A 501 -11.69 32.25 -11.65
CA ASP A 501 -10.28 32.24 -12.07
C ASP A 501 -9.34 31.56 -11.05
N LEU A 502 -9.87 31.02 -9.95
CA LEU A 502 -9.10 30.25 -8.98
C LEU A 502 -8.99 28.76 -9.38
N CYS A 503 -7.86 28.15 -9.03
CA CYS A 503 -7.58 26.74 -9.28
C CYS A 503 -7.09 26.06 -8.01
N CYS A 504 -7.51 24.80 -7.80
CA CYS A 504 -7.06 23.98 -6.67
C CYS A 504 -5.58 23.55 -6.77
N GLY A 505 -4.85 23.97 -7.82
CA GLY A 505 -3.45 23.61 -8.08
C GLY A 505 -3.24 22.21 -8.68
N LYS A 506 -4.18 21.27 -8.53
CA LYS A 506 -3.96 19.85 -8.90
C LYS A 506 -3.62 19.62 -10.36
N ALA A 507 -4.29 20.32 -11.29
CA ALA A 507 -4.04 20.18 -12.73
C ALA A 507 -2.61 20.64 -13.14
N TYR A 508 -2.00 21.51 -12.34
CA TYR A 508 -0.69 22.09 -12.59
C TYR A 508 0.39 21.54 -11.65
N GLU A 509 0.17 20.38 -11.03
CA GLU A 509 1.08 19.80 -10.02
C GLU A 509 2.51 19.60 -10.53
N ASN A 510 2.68 19.39 -11.84
CA ASN A 510 4.00 19.24 -12.45
C ASN A 510 4.68 20.59 -12.79
N PHE A 511 3.99 21.74 -12.69
CA PHE A 511 4.47 23.07 -13.11
C PHE A 511 4.78 23.97 -11.89
N GLN A 512 6.03 23.98 -11.42
CA GLN A 512 6.40 24.69 -10.17
C GLN A 512 6.07 26.19 -10.20
N ASP A 513 6.42 26.84 -11.30
CA ASP A 513 6.22 28.28 -11.50
C ASP A 513 4.75 28.68 -11.46
N ILE A 514 3.84 27.76 -11.83
CA ILE A 514 2.41 27.93 -11.70
C ILE A 514 1.96 27.64 -10.27
N GLN A 515 2.50 26.59 -9.64
CA GLN A 515 2.18 26.25 -8.24
C GLN A 515 2.47 27.42 -7.30
N ASP A 516 3.66 28.02 -7.38
CA ASP A 516 4.07 29.10 -6.48
C ASP A 516 3.12 30.31 -6.60
N LYS A 517 2.76 30.69 -7.83
CA LYS A 517 1.79 31.76 -8.10
C LYS A 517 0.38 31.40 -7.63
N ASN A 518 -0.02 30.14 -7.79
CA ASN A 518 -1.34 29.67 -7.37
C ASN A 518 -1.47 29.68 -5.85
N ILE A 519 -0.43 29.27 -5.13
CA ILE A 519 -0.41 29.28 -3.66
C ILE A 519 -0.58 30.72 -3.14
N GLN A 520 0.15 31.70 -3.69
CA GLN A 520 -0.05 33.11 -3.32
C GLN A 520 -1.48 33.57 -3.61
N LYS A 521 -1.97 33.37 -4.84
CA LYS A 521 -3.32 33.78 -5.24
C LYS A 521 -4.42 33.18 -4.37
N ILE A 522 -4.29 31.91 -4.00
CA ILE A 522 -5.24 31.23 -3.12
C ILE A 522 -5.12 31.77 -1.69
N ASN A 523 -3.91 31.96 -1.16
CA ASN A 523 -3.74 32.54 0.18
C ASN A 523 -4.38 33.94 0.29
N ASP A 524 -4.22 34.79 -0.74
CA ASP A 524 -4.83 36.12 -0.79
C ASP A 524 -6.37 36.04 -0.80
N PHE A 525 -6.93 35.04 -1.48
CA PHE A 525 -8.36 34.79 -1.43
C PHE A 525 -8.79 34.28 -0.04
N LEU A 526 -8.12 33.25 0.48
CA LEU A 526 -8.47 32.57 1.73
C LEU A 526 -8.28 33.45 2.96
N SER A 527 -7.34 34.41 2.96
CA SER A 527 -7.15 35.34 4.08
C SER A 527 -8.35 36.28 4.30
N ASN A 528 -9.24 36.39 3.32
CA ASN A 528 -10.43 37.24 3.38
C ASN A 528 -11.72 36.44 3.63
N ILE A 529 -11.61 35.17 4.01
CA ILE A 529 -12.73 34.25 4.18
C ILE A 529 -12.77 33.72 5.62
N ASP A 530 -13.88 33.98 6.31
CA ASP A 530 -14.16 33.48 7.66
C ASP A 530 -15.09 32.25 7.68
N SER A 531 -15.40 31.69 6.50
CA SER A 531 -16.30 30.54 6.35
C SER A 531 -15.54 29.29 5.91
N PRO A 532 -16.00 28.08 6.29
CA PRO A 532 -15.38 26.84 5.85
C PRO A 532 -15.41 26.73 4.32
N ILE A 533 -14.35 26.17 3.74
CA ILE A 533 -14.24 25.95 2.29
C ILE A 533 -14.49 24.49 1.98
N VAL A 534 -15.29 24.22 0.94
CA VAL A 534 -15.61 22.86 0.51
C VAL A 534 -15.27 22.64 -0.96
N LEU A 535 -14.70 21.47 -1.26
CA LEU A 535 -14.35 21.03 -2.62
C LEU A 535 -15.06 19.75 -3.00
N ASP A 536 -15.56 19.70 -4.23
CA ASP A 536 -16.42 18.64 -4.78
C ASP A 536 -15.68 17.52 -5.52
N HIS A 537 -14.37 17.43 -5.33
CA HIS A 537 -13.54 16.42 -5.99
C HIS A 537 -12.31 16.12 -5.14
N SER A 538 -12.18 14.92 -4.56
CA SER A 538 -11.19 14.71 -3.49
C SER A 538 -9.72 14.84 -3.91
N ALA A 539 -9.41 14.80 -5.20
CA ALA A 539 -8.05 15.09 -5.68
C ALA A 539 -7.71 16.58 -5.60
N CYS A 540 -8.70 17.46 -5.79
CA CYS A 540 -8.57 18.90 -5.54
C CYS A 540 -8.58 19.18 -4.05
N SER A 541 -9.48 18.55 -3.28
CA SER A 541 -9.52 18.67 -1.81
C SER A 541 -8.16 18.34 -1.20
N ALA A 542 -7.59 17.17 -1.56
CA ALA A 542 -6.30 16.74 -1.03
C ALA A 542 -5.15 17.69 -1.38
N LYS A 543 -5.18 18.29 -2.57
CA LYS A 543 -4.14 19.25 -2.98
C LYS A 543 -4.28 20.57 -2.21
N LEU A 544 -5.49 21.12 -2.13
CA LEU A 544 -5.73 22.38 -1.45
C LEU A 544 -5.45 22.28 0.06
N ILE A 545 -5.90 21.20 0.70
CA ILE A 545 -5.61 20.93 2.12
C ILE A 545 -4.10 20.83 2.36
N SER A 546 -3.37 20.12 1.49
CA SER A 546 -1.93 19.97 1.62
C SER A 546 -1.16 21.29 1.47
N ASP A 547 -1.60 22.18 0.58
CA ASP A 547 -0.91 23.45 0.31
C ASP A 547 -1.33 24.57 1.29
N HIS A 548 -2.49 24.44 1.93
CA HIS A 548 -3.15 25.51 2.70
C HIS A 548 -3.69 25.01 4.05
N SER A 549 -2.93 24.17 4.75
CA SER A 549 -3.34 23.46 5.98
C SER A 549 -3.78 24.35 7.14
N LYS A 550 -3.49 25.65 7.12
CA LYS A 550 -3.90 26.63 8.13
C LYS A 550 -5.36 27.08 8.03
N TYR A 551 -6.05 26.77 6.92
CA TYR A 551 -7.45 27.14 6.71
C TYR A 551 -8.38 25.93 6.86
N GLU A 552 -9.63 26.18 7.23
CA GLU A 552 -10.65 25.14 7.34
C GLU A 552 -11.17 24.71 5.95
N ILE A 553 -10.52 23.71 5.38
CA ILE A 553 -10.82 23.17 4.06
C ILE A 553 -11.30 21.73 4.19
N TYR A 554 -12.45 21.43 3.60
CA TYR A 554 -13.09 20.13 3.66
C TYR A 554 -13.25 19.51 2.27
N ASP A 555 -13.08 18.20 2.18
CA ASP A 555 -13.67 17.43 1.09
C ASP A 555 -15.20 17.43 1.23
N LEU A 556 -15.92 17.48 0.11
CA LEU A 556 -17.39 17.50 0.12
C LEU A 556 -17.96 16.33 0.92
N SER A 557 -17.40 15.12 0.81
CA SER A 557 -17.92 13.98 1.58
C SER A 557 -17.79 14.15 3.11
N GLU A 558 -16.72 14.77 3.57
CA GLU A 558 -16.51 15.10 4.98
C GLU A 558 -17.44 16.22 5.43
N TYR A 559 -17.54 17.28 4.62
CA TYR A 559 -18.40 18.43 4.91
C TYR A 559 -19.87 18.02 5.03
N LEU A 560 -20.32 17.15 4.12
CA LEU A 560 -21.69 16.61 4.14
C LEU A 560 -21.98 15.87 5.44
N LEU A 561 -21.08 15.00 5.89
CA LEU A 561 -21.27 14.25 7.12
C LEU A 561 -21.25 15.14 8.37
N LYS A 562 -20.32 16.12 8.42
CA LYS A 562 -20.09 16.95 9.62
C LYS A 562 -21.12 18.08 9.79
N PHE A 563 -21.50 18.75 8.70
CA PHE A 563 -22.22 20.02 8.79
C PHE A 563 -23.61 20.01 8.15
N ILE A 564 -23.84 19.15 7.15
CA ILE A 564 -25.10 19.09 6.41
C ILE A 564 -26.02 18.00 6.99
N ALA A 565 -25.58 16.73 6.97
CA ALA A 565 -26.39 15.59 7.40
C ALA A 565 -27.03 15.75 8.81
N PRO A 566 -26.37 16.34 9.82
CA PRO A 566 -26.99 16.57 11.13
C PRO A 566 -28.16 17.57 11.13
N LYS A 567 -28.32 18.36 10.06
CA LYS A 567 -29.38 19.38 9.90
C LYS A 567 -30.51 18.94 8.98
N LEU A 568 -30.51 17.67 8.57
CA LEU A 568 -31.48 17.12 7.63
C LEU A 568 -32.30 16.02 8.29
N ARG A 569 -33.56 15.89 7.89
CA ARG A 569 -34.31 14.65 8.09
C ARG A 569 -33.86 13.67 7.01
N ILE A 570 -33.42 12.47 7.40
CA ILE A 570 -32.92 11.46 6.46
C ILE A 570 -33.88 10.27 6.42
N ASP A 571 -34.53 10.10 5.27
CA ASP A 571 -35.45 9.00 4.96
C ASP A 571 -34.73 7.97 4.09
N LYS A 572 -34.12 6.99 4.76
CA LYS A 572 -33.23 6.00 4.12
C LYS A 572 -33.89 5.26 2.97
N ILE A 573 -33.15 5.07 1.89
CA ILE A 573 -33.56 4.20 0.78
C ILE A 573 -33.46 2.72 1.18
N ASN A 574 -34.24 1.87 0.51
CA ASN A 574 -34.27 0.42 0.75
C ASN A 574 -33.58 -0.35 -0.39
N GLU A 575 -32.28 -0.11 -0.59
CA GLU A 575 -31.48 -0.80 -1.62
C GLU A 575 -30.01 -1.00 -1.22
N ASP A 576 -29.41 -2.06 -1.74
CA ASP A 576 -27.96 -2.26 -1.66
C ASP A 576 -27.25 -1.28 -2.60
N VAL A 577 -26.22 -0.60 -2.09
CA VAL A 577 -25.46 0.41 -2.84
C VAL A 577 -23.98 0.03 -2.95
N GLY A 578 -23.39 0.29 -4.10
CA GLY A 578 -21.93 0.22 -4.26
C GLY A 578 -21.24 1.46 -3.71
N LEU A 579 -20.05 1.30 -3.13
CA LEU A 579 -19.25 2.43 -2.67
C LEU A 579 -17.78 2.27 -3.08
N TYR A 580 -17.24 3.32 -3.71
CA TYR A 580 -15.83 3.43 -4.10
C TYR A 580 -15.19 4.67 -3.48
N ILE A 581 -14.19 4.45 -2.64
CA ILE A 581 -13.44 5.53 -1.99
C ILE A 581 -12.20 5.82 -2.83
N MET A 582 -12.14 7.02 -3.42
CA MET A 582 -11.02 7.41 -4.28
C MET A 582 -9.70 7.51 -3.50
N CYS A 583 -8.59 7.13 -4.14
CA CYS A 583 -7.24 7.17 -3.58
C CYS A 583 -6.87 8.47 -2.83
N ALA A 584 -7.31 9.65 -3.29
CA ALA A 584 -7.01 10.91 -2.59
C ALA A 584 -7.84 11.09 -1.31
N ALA A 585 -9.11 10.67 -1.30
CA ALA A 585 -9.93 10.65 -0.09
C ALA A 585 -9.36 9.68 0.96
N ARG A 586 -8.81 8.54 0.51
CA ARG A 586 -8.10 7.60 1.40
C ARG A 586 -6.88 8.25 2.05
N LYS A 587 -6.10 9.03 1.29
CA LYS A 587 -4.93 9.77 1.81
C LYS A 587 -5.32 10.82 2.85
N LEU A 588 -6.50 11.40 2.71
CA LEU A 588 -7.08 12.32 3.70
C LEU A 588 -7.68 11.61 4.92
N GLY A 589 -7.62 10.27 5.00
CA GLY A 589 -8.21 9.52 6.11
C GLY A 589 -9.74 9.43 6.09
N LEU A 590 -10.40 9.78 4.98
CA LEU A 590 -11.86 9.92 4.91
C LEU A 590 -12.64 8.61 4.73
N ASN A 591 -11.98 7.45 4.85
CA ASN A 591 -12.61 6.15 4.57
C ASN A 591 -13.86 5.94 5.43
N GLU A 592 -13.71 6.09 6.75
CA GLU A 592 -14.82 5.91 7.70
C GLU A 592 -15.91 6.96 7.52
N ASN A 593 -15.55 8.20 7.20
CA ASN A 593 -16.52 9.28 6.98
C ASN A 593 -17.44 8.95 5.80
N ILE A 594 -16.86 8.51 4.68
CA ILE A 594 -17.60 8.17 3.46
C ILE A 594 -18.48 6.94 3.68
N ILE A 595 -17.98 5.92 4.41
CA ILE A 595 -18.76 4.73 4.76
C ILE A 595 -19.93 5.09 5.69
N LYS A 596 -19.69 5.91 6.72
CA LYS A 596 -20.74 6.39 7.62
C LYS A 596 -21.80 7.18 6.85
N LEU A 597 -21.40 8.07 5.95
CA LEU A 597 -22.32 8.83 5.11
C LEU A 597 -23.20 7.91 4.26
N ALA A 598 -22.64 6.88 3.63
CA ALA A 598 -23.44 5.90 2.88
C ALA A 598 -24.42 5.13 3.77
N LYS A 599 -23.98 4.65 4.96
CA LYS A 599 -24.84 3.94 5.93
C LYS A 599 -25.95 4.81 6.54
N LEU A 600 -25.76 6.13 6.57
CA LEU A 600 -26.81 7.06 6.95
C LEU A 600 -27.94 7.10 5.93
N CYS A 601 -27.68 6.80 4.66
CA CYS A 601 -28.62 7.01 3.56
C CYS A 601 -29.40 5.76 3.13
N THR A 602 -28.97 4.55 3.51
CA THR A 602 -29.62 3.29 3.09
C THR A 602 -29.86 2.32 4.25
N ASN A 603 -30.95 1.55 4.17
CA ASN A 603 -31.22 0.37 5.00
C ASN A 603 -30.61 -0.93 4.40
N GLY A 604 -30.19 -0.89 3.14
CA GLY A 604 -29.51 -2.01 2.48
C GLY A 604 -28.03 -2.11 2.86
N LYS A 605 -27.33 -3.05 2.20
CA LYS A 605 -25.89 -3.25 2.37
C LYS A 605 -25.11 -2.19 1.60
N VAL A 606 -24.06 -1.67 2.24
CA VAL A 606 -23.02 -0.87 1.57
C VAL A 606 -21.91 -1.81 1.13
N LEU A 607 -21.87 -2.12 -0.18
CA LEU A 607 -20.90 -3.04 -0.77
C LEU A 607 -19.65 -2.26 -1.22
N ILE A 608 -18.48 -2.73 -0.81
CA ILE A 608 -17.18 -2.12 -1.13
C ILE A 608 -16.24 -3.20 -1.66
N ASP A 609 -15.62 -2.94 -2.81
CA ASP A 609 -14.52 -3.75 -3.30
C ASP A 609 -13.22 -3.38 -2.57
N ASN A 610 -12.63 -4.34 -1.87
CA ASN A 610 -11.42 -4.15 -1.06
C ASN A 610 -10.13 -4.39 -1.86
N ASP A 611 -10.21 -4.72 -3.14
CA ASP A 611 -9.02 -4.95 -3.98
C ASP A 611 -8.67 -3.75 -4.87
N THR A 612 -9.61 -2.85 -5.15
CA THR A 612 -9.39 -1.70 -6.04
C THR A 612 -9.17 -0.40 -5.25
N TYR A 613 -7.91 0.01 -5.08
CA TYR A 613 -7.56 1.25 -4.36
C TYR A 613 -7.47 2.47 -5.28
N CYS A 614 -7.27 2.27 -6.58
CA CYS A 614 -7.18 3.31 -7.60
C CYS A 614 -7.93 2.86 -8.86
N CYS A 615 -8.84 3.68 -9.39
CA CYS A 615 -9.57 3.38 -10.62
C CYS A 615 -8.72 3.47 -11.89
N GLY A 616 -7.45 3.89 -11.78
CA GLY A 616 -6.53 4.05 -12.91
C GLY A 616 -6.84 5.21 -13.85
N PHE A 617 -7.88 6.01 -13.58
CA PHE A 617 -8.26 7.14 -14.44
C PHE A 617 -7.28 8.32 -14.33
N ALA A 618 -6.78 8.60 -13.12
CA ALA A 618 -5.65 9.51 -12.86
C ALA A 618 -5.72 10.86 -13.62
N GLY A 619 -6.81 11.62 -13.41
CA GLY A 619 -7.01 12.91 -14.06
C GLY A 619 -7.37 12.74 -15.53
N TYR A 620 -6.51 13.21 -16.44
CA TYR A 620 -6.79 13.10 -17.88
C TYR A 620 -6.36 11.74 -18.47
N LYS A 621 -5.55 10.93 -17.78
CA LYS A 621 -4.98 9.69 -18.33
C LYS A 621 -6.06 8.70 -18.78
N GLY A 622 -7.21 8.65 -18.10
CA GLY A 622 -8.33 7.80 -18.48
C GLY A 622 -8.85 8.07 -19.89
N PHE A 623 -8.70 9.29 -20.41
CA PHE A 623 -9.11 9.66 -21.76
C PHE A 623 -8.08 9.26 -22.83
N PHE A 624 -6.77 9.35 -22.53
CA PHE A 624 -5.71 9.16 -23.52
C PHE A 624 -5.00 7.80 -23.41
N ASN A 625 -5.02 7.17 -22.24
CA ASN A 625 -4.53 5.82 -21.99
C ASN A 625 -5.55 5.01 -21.17
N PRO A 626 -6.67 4.61 -21.78
CA PRO A 626 -7.73 3.89 -21.10
C PRO A 626 -7.32 2.49 -20.61
N LYS A 627 -6.26 1.90 -21.17
CA LYS A 627 -5.77 0.57 -20.79
C LYS A 627 -5.41 0.48 -19.31
N LEU A 628 -4.88 1.55 -18.73
CA LEU A 628 -4.58 1.61 -17.29
C LEU A 628 -5.85 1.53 -16.43
N ASN A 629 -6.89 2.27 -16.80
CA ASN A 629 -8.19 2.25 -16.11
C ASN A 629 -8.91 0.90 -16.30
N ILE A 630 -8.91 0.35 -17.51
CA ILE A 630 -9.47 -0.99 -17.80
C ILE A 630 -8.78 -2.04 -16.92
N ASN A 631 -7.46 -2.01 -16.86
CA ASN A 631 -6.70 -2.94 -16.06
C ASN A 631 -6.99 -2.78 -14.56
N ALA A 632 -6.95 -1.55 -14.05
CA ALA A 632 -7.18 -1.26 -12.64
C ALA A 632 -8.60 -1.64 -12.16
N THR A 633 -9.57 -1.73 -13.07
CA THR A 633 -10.98 -2.02 -12.75
C THR A 633 -11.40 -3.45 -13.12
N LYS A 634 -10.47 -4.33 -13.54
CA LYS A 634 -10.77 -5.75 -13.85
C LYS A 634 -11.41 -6.49 -12.67
N GLY A 635 -10.78 -6.40 -11.48
CA GLY A 635 -11.29 -7.00 -10.24
C GLY A 635 -12.60 -6.36 -9.80
N PHE A 636 -12.65 -5.04 -9.80
CA PHE A 636 -13.84 -4.24 -9.51
C PHE A 636 -15.07 -4.67 -10.33
N LYS A 637 -14.90 -4.84 -11.65
CA LYS A 637 -15.95 -5.34 -12.55
C LYS A 637 -16.42 -6.74 -12.15
N LYS A 638 -15.49 -7.66 -11.88
CA LYS A 638 -15.82 -9.04 -11.47
C LYS A 638 -16.55 -9.08 -10.13
N PHE A 639 -16.19 -8.20 -9.20
CA PHE A 639 -16.84 -8.08 -7.89
C PHE A 639 -18.30 -7.65 -8.07
N TYR A 640 -18.55 -6.50 -8.70
CA TYR A 640 -19.90 -5.95 -8.83
C TYR A 640 -20.81 -6.73 -9.78
N ALA A 641 -20.26 -7.48 -10.75
CA ALA A 641 -21.04 -8.40 -11.59
C ALA A 641 -21.71 -9.54 -10.81
N LYS A 642 -21.27 -9.82 -9.57
CA LYS A 642 -21.85 -10.83 -8.68
C LYS A 642 -22.82 -10.23 -7.65
N THR A 643 -23.09 -8.94 -7.74
CA THR A 643 -23.95 -8.19 -6.81
C THR A 643 -25.23 -7.75 -7.51
N ASN A 644 -26.24 -7.38 -6.72
CA ASN A 644 -27.53 -6.88 -7.24
C ASN A 644 -27.66 -5.35 -7.14
N ILE A 645 -26.53 -4.62 -6.99
CA ILE A 645 -26.60 -3.16 -6.87
C ILE A 645 -27.08 -2.54 -8.18
N LYS A 646 -27.89 -1.49 -8.08
CA LYS A 646 -28.37 -0.72 -9.24
C LYS A 646 -27.51 0.50 -9.53
N ARG A 647 -26.86 1.02 -8.50
CA ARG A 647 -26.04 2.24 -8.54
C ARG A 647 -24.93 2.19 -7.50
N GLY A 648 -23.88 2.96 -7.76
CA GLY A 648 -22.73 3.09 -6.89
C GLY A 648 -22.37 4.55 -6.64
N PHE A 649 -21.61 4.79 -5.57
CA PHE A 649 -21.23 6.12 -5.15
C PHE A 649 -19.71 6.25 -4.98
N SER A 650 -19.18 7.44 -5.27
CA SER A 650 -17.77 7.79 -5.13
C SER A 650 -17.59 9.26 -4.68
N THR A 651 -16.38 9.79 -4.81
CA THR A 651 -16.07 11.19 -4.44
C THR A 651 -15.32 11.96 -5.55
N SER A 652 -15.45 11.51 -6.80
CA SER A 652 -14.70 12.07 -7.93
C SER A 652 -15.35 11.80 -9.28
N SER A 653 -15.68 12.87 -10.00
CA SER A 653 -16.25 12.80 -11.35
C SER A 653 -15.37 12.08 -12.37
N THR A 654 -14.04 12.07 -12.21
CA THR A 654 -13.17 11.24 -13.09
C THR A 654 -13.23 9.76 -12.75
N CYS A 655 -13.38 9.41 -11.47
CA CYS A 655 -13.62 8.03 -11.07
C CYS A 655 -14.99 7.54 -11.53
N GLU A 656 -16.03 8.38 -11.41
CA GLU A 656 -17.39 8.09 -11.86
C GLU A 656 -17.42 7.60 -13.31
N ILE A 657 -16.70 8.27 -14.22
CA ILE A 657 -16.58 7.85 -15.63
C ILE A 657 -15.94 6.46 -15.73
N GLY A 658 -14.74 6.30 -15.12
CA GLY A 658 -13.96 5.07 -15.25
C GLY A 658 -14.61 3.84 -14.62
N LEU A 659 -15.34 4.01 -13.52
CA LEU A 659 -16.05 2.94 -12.83
C LEU A 659 -17.35 2.57 -13.56
N SER A 660 -18.08 3.56 -14.08
CA SER A 660 -19.31 3.33 -14.85
C SER A 660 -19.02 2.63 -16.16
N ASP A 661 -17.97 3.04 -16.89
CA ASP A 661 -17.53 2.32 -18.10
C ASP A 661 -17.12 0.88 -17.80
N ALA A 662 -16.46 0.63 -16.67
CA ALA A 662 -16.00 -0.71 -16.31
C ALA A 662 -17.14 -1.66 -15.93
N THR A 663 -18.13 -1.15 -15.19
CA THR A 663 -19.20 -1.96 -14.59
C THR A 663 -20.51 -1.94 -15.35
N GLY A 664 -20.76 -0.91 -16.16
CA GLY A 664 -22.08 -0.64 -16.74
C GLY A 664 -23.11 -0.14 -15.72
N ILE A 665 -22.68 0.21 -14.50
CA ILE A 665 -23.52 0.70 -13.40
C ILE A 665 -23.34 2.23 -13.31
N SER A 666 -24.37 2.97 -12.91
CA SER A 666 -24.24 4.41 -12.64
C SER A 666 -23.43 4.64 -11.37
N TRP A 667 -22.22 5.22 -11.50
CA TRP A 667 -21.42 5.71 -10.38
C TRP A 667 -21.48 7.23 -10.31
N GLN A 668 -21.89 7.78 -9.16
CA GLN A 668 -22.00 9.23 -8.95
C GLN A 668 -21.38 9.66 -7.62
N HIS A 669 -21.24 10.96 -7.37
CA HIS A 669 -20.77 11.44 -6.07
C HIS A 669 -21.71 10.98 -4.93
N ILE A 670 -21.20 10.71 -3.73
CA ILE A 670 -22.03 10.34 -2.56
C ILE A 670 -23.05 11.44 -2.16
N ALA A 671 -22.86 12.66 -2.66
CA ALA A 671 -23.78 13.77 -2.43
C ALA A 671 -25.16 13.52 -3.05
N TYR A 672 -25.22 12.85 -4.20
CA TYR A 672 -26.47 12.52 -4.87
C TYR A 672 -27.33 11.59 -4.01
N LEU A 673 -26.70 10.62 -3.33
CA LEU A 673 -27.39 9.72 -2.42
C LEU A 673 -27.98 10.47 -1.22
N LEU A 674 -27.19 11.32 -0.57
CA LEU A 674 -27.66 12.09 0.57
C LEU A 674 -28.82 13.02 0.16
N ASP A 675 -28.70 13.70 -0.98
CA ASP A 675 -29.73 14.63 -1.44
C ASP A 675 -31.05 13.95 -1.72
N GLU A 676 -31.03 12.78 -2.37
CA GLU A 676 -32.24 12.01 -2.67
C GLU A 676 -32.98 11.57 -1.41
N CYS A 677 -32.25 11.12 -0.38
CA CYS A 677 -32.83 10.56 0.83
C CYS A 677 -33.00 11.58 1.96
N SER A 678 -33.00 12.89 1.66
CA SER A 678 -33.06 13.91 2.70
C SER A 678 -34.00 15.07 2.39
N GLU A 679 -34.58 15.60 3.46
CA GLU A 679 -35.47 16.75 3.48
C GLU A 679 -35.05 17.75 4.56
N ALA A 680 -35.56 18.98 4.45
CA ALA A 680 -35.40 19.99 5.50
C ALA A 680 -36.12 19.55 6.78
N ILE A 681 -35.57 19.90 7.95
CA ILE A 681 -36.19 19.67 9.26
C ILE A 681 -37.32 20.67 9.51
#